data_AF-A0A0G3BUN7-F1
#
_entry.id   AF-A0A0G3BUN7-F1
#
_cell.length_a   1.000
_cell.length_b   1.000
_cell.length_c   1.000
_cell.angle_alpha   90.00
_cell.angle_beta   90.00
_cell.angle_gamma   90.00
#
_symmetry.space_group_name_H-M   'P 1'
#
loop_
_entity.id
_entity.type
_entity.pdbx_description
1 polymer ?
#
loop_
_entity_poly.entity_id
_entity_poly.type
_entity_poly.pdbx_seq_one_letter_code
_entity_poly.pdbx_strand_id
1 'polypeptide(L)'
;MIQPVDRRTARARRTLARRRIALACAAFCCVGTAGAADFNWTGGGGPGASFWDVAANWSPSVPAGVEARLLLGAYNTTLRSGLFDVGSVQGTGTLTVSGGELRLNGAASTLGIFRMNGGRVSSPGPLTVQEFHWNAGEFSPDFGGPTTQIVVNGNASFGNGGNKYMGYQSTLELRGRSRWLDGQSSLSLQGTLNVGSTGRLEDVASSGDHYLEVGTAFRNAGVYEKAGRGRTDISLAGATFDNAGTLFVRQGTLAVQGTPSGEWRNTGVIDVGSGAALSMDLFRYEVLEHSGTVRVNGKATFSVDWSGLLSTGDWTVGRGGSLVFKNDGFDERGMPIEFLRGTLRNDGKVTFDGGRTSFRNGVALAGNMVELRNAAKVSTDTAVNVALLRIGGTVPMSNGPDVWGSFSAPDIRVNEFDWGVADLHVPGRITVTGNARLHGGAVSYTTDGNGNVEPGYSKVVNGWLSLGHASWSGETDIAGSGRISVASRRVFIDETAANLDANNGGRPIRLGVARFDNNGTYRKIGAGTTESTGTFNNAGTLRVEGTGQMIFSGTLNNTGTLEARGARIDVRGSLAQWSAADRRLTGGTYLSNGNVIGLNLGSAAGIARNSARIELRGAAARLFNNHGGVDREALASLTLNDGSLRVLEGASVKTDAGLTNQGSIAVGEGSVLEVAGLYRQSGSRSQTWIDGLLQADSIEFAGGLWGAGLENAIGSASLTGAEVRFGSGRLDVDIAGAGSYDVVSISGHAVLGGTLFAEFSDAALAEGQYRVLTATGGLDGSFAILTNLDLAQYQVDAIYGGDHVDLRVTRVASAAGLSVGADVMAMGLPAAPVPEPETYALMAAGLALLVWRKRGLRRG
;
A
#
# COMPACT_ATOMS: atom_id res chain seq x y z
N MET A 1 -34.48 14.38 -46.79
CA MET A 1 -34.10 14.45 -48.22
C MET A 1 -34.33 13.06 -48.80
N ILE A 2 -35.29 12.76 -49.67
CA ILE A 2 -36.35 13.55 -50.32
C ILE A 2 -37.67 12.74 -50.27
N GLN A 3 -38.81 13.43 -50.19
CA GLN A 3 -40.20 12.95 -50.39
C GLN A 3 -40.92 14.06 -51.21
N PRO A 4 -42.18 13.89 -51.70
CA PRO A 4 -43.01 12.70 -51.90
C PRO A 4 -43.42 12.55 -53.40
N VAL A 5 -44.54 11.95 -53.84
CA VAL A 5 -45.92 12.52 -53.85
C VAL A 5 -47.00 11.42 -53.93
N ASP A 6 -48.12 11.67 -53.24
CA ASP A 6 -49.37 10.89 -53.18
C ASP A 6 -50.52 11.62 -53.92
N ARG A 7 -51.54 10.88 -54.42
CA ARG A 7 -52.98 11.25 -54.62
C ARG A 7 -53.67 10.25 -55.58
N ARG A 8 -54.95 9.86 -55.50
CA ARG A 8 -56.08 9.87 -54.53
C ARG A 8 -57.39 9.85 -55.35
N THR A 9 -58.32 8.93 -55.06
CA THR A 9 -59.81 9.07 -55.18
C THR A 9 -60.44 7.83 -54.52
N ALA A 10 -61.07 7.90 -53.34
CA ALA A 10 -62.41 8.42 -52.98
C ALA A 10 -63.58 7.49 -53.43
N ARG A 11 -64.17 6.68 -52.52
CA ARG A 11 -65.44 6.90 -51.73
C ARG A 11 -66.72 6.66 -52.59
N ALA A 12 -67.77 5.92 -52.19
CA ALA A 12 -68.43 5.88 -50.87
C ALA A 12 -69.57 4.82 -50.69
N ARG A 13 -69.93 4.55 -49.41
CA ARG A 13 -71.28 4.22 -48.82
C ARG A 13 -72.03 2.87 -49.06
N ARG A 14 -72.35 2.21 -47.92
CA ARG A 14 -73.64 1.60 -47.41
C ARG A 14 -74.57 0.88 -48.43
N THR A 15 -75.22 -0.26 -48.15
CA THR A 15 -76.12 -0.54 -46.99
C THR A 15 -76.50 -2.05 -46.85
N LEU A 16 -77.04 -2.43 -45.70
CA LEU A 16 -77.68 -3.69 -45.23
C LEU A 16 -78.15 -4.81 -46.21
N ALA A 17 -77.72 -6.04 -45.88
CA ALA A 17 -78.51 -7.22 -45.41
C ALA A 17 -79.56 -8.00 -46.29
N ARG A 18 -79.61 -9.32 -46.02
CA ARG A 18 -80.61 -10.36 -46.40
C ARG A 18 -80.58 -10.86 -47.86
N ARG A 19 -80.91 -12.14 -48.17
CA ARG A 19 -80.83 -13.45 -47.46
C ARG A 19 -81.08 -14.57 -48.50
N ARG A 20 -80.36 -15.69 -48.38
CA ARG A 20 -80.75 -17.08 -48.76
C ARG A 20 -81.08 -17.42 -50.22
N ILE A 21 -80.21 -18.24 -50.81
CA ILE A 21 -80.46 -19.39 -51.71
C ILE A 21 -79.15 -20.22 -51.69
N ALA A 22 -79.10 -21.55 -51.57
CA ALA A 22 -80.12 -22.53 -51.20
C ALA A 22 -79.48 -23.78 -50.50
N LEU A 23 -80.25 -24.85 -50.32
CA LEU A 23 -79.87 -26.19 -49.87
C LEU A 23 -79.05 -26.97 -50.92
N ALA A 24 -78.08 -27.79 -50.48
CA ALA A 24 -78.00 -29.25 -50.73
C ALA A 24 -76.63 -29.86 -50.33
N CYS A 25 -76.54 -30.44 -49.13
CA CYS A 25 -75.62 -31.54 -48.74
C CYS A 25 -75.83 -31.88 -47.26
N ALA A 26 -77.04 -32.34 -46.92
CA ALA A 26 -77.44 -32.65 -45.54
C ALA A 26 -77.59 -34.17 -45.35
N ALA A 27 -76.48 -34.91 -45.40
CA ALA A 27 -76.41 -36.32 -44.98
C ALA A 27 -74.96 -36.87 -44.91
N PHE A 28 -74.03 -36.22 -44.20
CA PHE A 28 -72.88 -36.92 -43.60
C PHE A 28 -72.25 -36.04 -42.51
N CYS A 29 -71.76 -36.68 -41.44
CA CYS A 29 -71.00 -36.05 -40.34
C CYS A 29 -71.73 -34.97 -39.51
N CYS A 30 -72.90 -35.32 -38.97
CA CYS A 30 -73.24 -34.87 -37.61
C CYS A 30 -72.35 -35.60 -36.59
N VAL A 31 -71.04 -35.35 -36.63
CA VAL A 31 -70.18 -35.63 -35.47
C VAL A 31 -70.46 -34.51 -34.49
N GLY A 32 -71.41 -34.75 -33.59
CA GLY A 32 -71.47 -33.95 -32.37
C GLY A 32 -70.12 -34.11 -31.68
N THR A 33 -69.41 -33.01 -31.44
CA THR A 33 -68.25 -33.01 -30.53
C THR A 33 -68.71 -33.60 -29.22
N ALA A 34 -68.22 -34.80 -28.88
CA ALA A 34 -68.53 -35.42 -27.60
C ALA A 34 -68.09 -34.43 -26.52
N GLY A 35 -69.01 -34.03 -25.65
CA GLY A 35 -68.64 -33.17 -24.53
C GLY A 35 -67.70 -33.94 -23.62
N ALA A 36 -66.61 -33.29 -23.18
CA ALA A 36 -65.69 -33.83 -22.18
C ALA A 36 -66.45 -34.52 -21.05
N ALA A 37 -66.24 -35.83 -20.90
CA ALA A 37 -66.98 -36.63 -19.93
C ALA A 37 -66.51 -36.33 -18.51
N ASP A 38 -67.47 -36.00 -17.63
CA ASP A 38 -67.19 -35.68 -16.22
C ASP A 38 -67.15 -36.94 -15.37
N PHE A 39 -66.00 -37.18 -14.74
CA PHE A 39 -65.79 -38.28 -13.80
C PHE A 39 -65.70 -37.71 -12.39
N ASN A 40 -66.73 -37.95 -11.59
CA ASN A 40 -66.84 -37.40 -10.24
C ASN A 40 -66.26 -38.38 -9.22
N TRP A 41 -65.43 -37.88 -8.31
CA TRP A 41 -65.00 -38.65 -7.14
C TRP A 41 -66.13 -38.72 -6.10
N THR A 42 -66.55 -39.94 -5.77
CA THR A 42 -67.63 -40.23 -4.80
C THR A 42 -67.10 -40.72 -3.46
N GLY A 43 -65.90 -41.30 -3.41
CA GLY A 43 -65.36 -41.96 -2.22
C GLY A 43 -66.08 -43.27 -1.83
N GLY A 44 -66.86 -43.86 -2.75
CA GLY A 44 -67.70 -45.04 -2.48
C GLY A 44 -66.95 -46.33 -2.12
N GLY A 45 -65.62 -46.38 -2.22
CA GLY A 45 -64.79 -47.50 -1.75
C GLY A 45 -64.66 -47.61 -0.23
N GLY A 46 -65.07 -46.59 0.53
CA GLY A 46 -65.07 -46.59 2.00
C GLY A 46 -63.76 -46.12 2.66
N PRO A 47 -63.71 -46.07 4.01
CA PRO A 47 -62.56 -45.53 4.75
C PRO A 47 -61.26 -46.30 4.46
N GLY A 48 -60.19 -45.57 4.16
CA GLY A 48 -58.88 -46.14 3.84
C GLY A 48 -58.70 -46.61 2.39
N ALA A 49 -59.76 -46.65 1.57
CA ALA A 49 -59.72 -47.11 0.18
C ALA A 49 -59.67 -45.95 -0.85
N SER A 50 -59.12 -44.78 -0.50
CA SER A 50 -59.18 -43.55 -1.31
C SER A 50 -58.18 -43.53 -2.49
N PHE A 51 -58.18 -44.59 -3.30
CA PHE A 51 -57.25 -44.82 -4.40
C PHE A 51 -57.93 -44.76 -5.78
N TRP A 52 -57.24 -44.20 -6.77
CA TRP A 52 -57.76 -43.99 -8.11
C TRP A 52 -58.06 -45.28 -8.89
N ASP A 53 -57.37 -46.38 -8.56
CA ASP A 53 -57.58 -47.72 -9.13
C ASP A 53 -58.84 -48.44 -8.60
N VAL A 54 -59.50 -47.89 -7.56
CA VAL A 54 -60.73 -48.47 -6.99
C VAL A 54 -61.95 -47.89 -7.71
N ALA A 55 -62.58 -48.69 -8.59
CA ALA A 55 -63.72 -48.28 -9.40
C ALA A 55 -64.91 -47.69 -8.60
N ALA A 56 -65.16 -48.18 -7.38
CA ALA A 56 -66.23 -47.70 -6.52
C ALA A 56 -66.06 -46.23 -6.04
N ASN A 57 -64.87 -45.64 -6.20
CA ASN A 57 -64.63 -44.23 -5.87
C ASN A 57 -65.05 -43.25 -6.97
N TRP A 58 -65.45 -43.74 -8.15
CA TRP A 58 -65.74 -42.92 -9.30
C TRP A 58 -67.17 -43.11 -9.81
N SER A 59 -67.75 -42.03 -10.34
CA SER A 59 -69.01 -42.05 -11.08
C SER A 59 -68.81 -41.37 -12.44
N PRO A 60 -69.21 -41.99 -13.57
CA PRO A 60 -69.93 -43.26 -13.68
C PRO A 60 -69.06 -44.53 -13.58
N SER A 61 -67.75 -44.42 -13.80
CA SER A 61 -66.78 -45.54 -13.78
C SER A 61 -65.37 -45.00 -13.49
N VAL A 62 -64.35 -45.87 -13.45
CA VAL A 62 -62.93 -45.44 -13.52
C VAL A 62 -62.75 -44.47 -14.71
N PRO A 63 -62.03 -43.34 -14.55
CA PRO A 63 -61.82 -42.38 -15.63
C PRO A 63 -61.02 -42.96 -16.79
N ALA A 64 -61.47 -42.69 -18.00
CA ALA A 64 -60.77 -43.10 -19.22
C ALA A 64 -61.02 -42.09 -20.37
N GLY A 65 -59.97 -41.83 -21.15
CA GLY A 65 -60.02 -41.04 -22.38
C GLY A 65 -59.46 -39.63 -22.24
N VAL A 66 -58.70 -39.20 -23.26
CA VAL A 66 -57.91 -37.95 -23.28
C VAL A 66 -58.71 -36.65 -23.12
N GLU A 67 -60.04 -36.68 -23.22
CA GLU A 67 -60.91 -35.51 -22.96
C GLU A 67 -61.62 -35.56 -21.59
N ALA A 68 -61.41 -36.61 -20.79
CA ALA A 68 -62.07 -36.81 -19.50
C ALA A 68 -61.72 -35.69 -18.49
N ARG A 69 -62.73 -35.18 -17.78
CA ARG A 69 -62.55 -34.18 -16.71
C ARG A 69 -62.84 -34.81 -15.35
N LEU A 70 -61.81 -34.92 -14.53
CA LEU A 70 -61.83 -35.55 -13.21
C LEU A 70 -62.16 -34.50 -12.15
N LEU A 71 -63.32 -34.64 -11.51
CA LEU A 71 -63.82 -33.73 -10.49
C LEU A 71 -63.61 -34.38 -9.10
N LEU A 72 -62.49 -34.04 -8.45
CA LEU A 72 -62.08 -34.60 -7.16
C LEU A 72 -62.75 -33.94 -5.95
N GLY A 73 -63.45 -32.82 -6.14
CA GLY A 73 -64.07 -32.05 -5.06
C GLY A 73 -63.08 -31.72 -3.92
N ALA A 74 -63.56 -31.78 -2.67
CA ALA A 74 -62.75 -31.55 -1.47
C ALA A 74 -62.08 -32.83 -0.92
N TYR A 75 -62.08 -33.95 -1.68
CA TYR A 75 -61.59 -35.23 -1.19
C TYR A 75 -60.06 -35.34 -1.19
N ASN A 76 -59.53 -36.14 -0.26
CA ASN A 76 -58.12 -36.55 -0.27
C ASN A 76 -58.00 -37.87 -1.02
N THR A 77 -57.40 -37.84 -2.20
CA THR A 77 -57.32 -38.97 -3.15
C THR A 77 -55.88 -39.37 -3.44
N THR A 78 -55.63 -40.62 -3.81
CA THR A 78 -54.29 -41.14 -4.08
C THR A 78 -54.19 -41.89 -5.40
N LEU A 79 -53.25 -41.50 -6.25
CA LEU A 79 -52.76 -42.26 -7.40
C LEU A 79 -51.49 -43.01 -6.95
N ARG A 80 -51.52 -44.34 -7.01
CA ARG A 80 -50.41 -45.21 -6.54
C ARG A 80 -49.84 -46.12 -7.64
N SER A 81 -50.61 -46.35 -8.70
CA SER A 81 -50.30 -47.29 -9.78
C SER A 81 -51.23 -47.05 -10.97
N GLY A 82 -50.88 -47.61 -12.13
CA GLY A 82 -51.66 -47.49 -13.37
C GLY A 82 -51.32 -46.25 -14.18
N LEU A 83 -51.90 -46.16 -15.39
CA LEU A 83 -51.85 -45.01 -16.28
C LEU A 83 -53.25 -44.36 -16.30
N PHE A 84 -53.32 -43.08 -15.99
CA PHE A 84 -54.52 -42.26 -16.13
C PHE A 84 -54.27 -41.20 -17.21
N ASP A 85 -54.75 -41.49 -18.42
CA ASP A 85 -54.64 -40.62 -19.58
C ASP A 85 -55.97 -39.88 -19.82
N VAL A 86 -56.01 -38.61 -19.42
CA VAL A 86 -57.24 -37.84 -19.18
C VAL A 86 -57.11 -36.39 -19.65
N GLY A 87 -58.21 -35.66 -19.75
CA GLY A 87 -58.21 -34.25 -20.14
C GLY A 87 -57.72 -33.33 -19.02
N SER A 88 -58.44 -33.27 -17.90
CA SER A 88 -58.10 -32.36 -16.80
C SER A 88 -58.49 -32.91 -15.43
N VAL A 89 -57.86 -32.37 -14.39
CA VAL A 89 -58.19 -32.67 -12.99
C VAL A 89 -58.55 -31.37 -12.27
N GLN A 90 -59.66 -31.37 -11.53
CA GLN A 90 -60.14 -30.23 -10.76
C GLN A 90 -60.53 -30.67 -9.34
N GLY A 91 -60.01 -29.98 -8.32
CA GLY A 91 -60.34 -30.25 -6.92
C GLY A 91 -59.80 -29.19 -5.95
N THR A 92 -60.33 -29.20 -4.73
CA THR A 92 -59.89 -28.36 -3.60
C THR A 92 -59.29 -29.18 -2.45
N GLY A 93 -59.42 -30.51 -2.47
CA GLY A 93 -58.77 -31.42 -1.53
C GLY A 93 -57.31 -31.74 -1.89
N THR A 94 -56.80 -32.86 -1.37
CA THR A 94 -55.45 -33.36 -1.67
C THR A 94 -55.48 -34.37 -2.83
N LEU A 95 -54.60 -34.20 -3.81
CA LEU A 95 -54.14 -35.30 -4.67
C LEU A 95 -52.75 -35.76 -4.23
N THR A 96 -52.60 -37.03 -3.87
CA THR A 96 -51.29 -37.66 -3.63
C THR A 96 -50.92 -38.57 -4.79
N VAL A 97 -49.80 -38.34 -5.46
CA VAL A 97 -49.20 -39.27 -6.41
C VAL A 97 -48.02 -39.95 -5.72
N SER A 98 -48.04 -41.28 -5.68
CA SER A 98 -47.04 -42.12 -5.01
C SER A 98 -46.39 -43.16 -5.94
N GLY A 99 -46.97 -43.34 -7.13
CA GLY A 99 -46.54 -44.25 -8.18
C GLY A 99 -47.55 -44.19 -9.34
N GLY A 100 -47.26 -44.85 -10.46
CA GLY A 100 -48.08 -44.75 -11.68
C GLY A 100 -47.81 -43.49 -12.51
N GLU A 101 -48.61 -43.29 -13.56
CA GLU A 101 -48.51 -42.17 -14.49
C GLU A 101 -49.85 -41.43 -14.63
N LEU A 102 -49.81 -40.09 -14.53
CA LEU A 102 -50.93 -39.19 -14.83
C LEU A 102 -50.57 -38.35 -16.05
N ARG A 103 -51.26 -38.59 -17.16
CA ARG A 103 -51.13 -37.84 -18.40
C ARG A 103 -52.36 -36.96 -18.56
N LEU A 104 -52.15 -35.65 -18.49
CA LEU A 104 -53.17 -34.64 -18.73
C LEU A 104 -53.03 -34.18 -20.18
N ASN A 105 -54.15 -33.93 -20.87
CA ASN A 105 -54.16 -33.52 -22.29
C ASN A 105 -54.91 -32.20 -22.54
N GLY A 106 -55.69 -31.74 -21.56
CA GLY A 106 -56.48 -30.51 -21.61
C GLY A 106 -55.72 -29.25 -21.20
N ALA A 107 -56.33 -28.09 -21.45
CA ALA A 107 -55.66 -26.79 -21.38
C ALA A 107 -55.32 -26.29 -19.96
N ALA A 108 -55.92 -26.83 -18.89
CA ALA A 108 -55.60 -26.45 -17.51
C ALA A 108 -56.12 -27.51 -16.51
N SER A 109 -55.46 -27.62 -15.35
CA SER A 109 -55.91 -28.40 -14.19
C SER A 109 -55.72 -27.61 -12.90
N THR A 110 -56.56 -27.86 -11.89
CA THR A 110 -56.57 -27.12 -10.62
C THR A 110 -56.68 -28.05 -9.41
N LEU A 111 -55.82 -27.84 -8.41
CA LEU A 111 -55.84 -28.61 -7.16
C LEU A 111 -55.74 -27.68 -5.94
N GLY A 112 -56.27 -28.13 -4.81
CA GLY A 112 -55.98 -27.53 -3.50
C GLY A 112 -54.55 -27.87 -3.10
N ILE A 113 -54.36 -29.10 -2.62
CA ILE A 113 -53.05 -29.62 -2.22
C ILE A 113 -52.60 -30.69 -3.22
N PHE A 114 -51.36 -30.62 -3.67
CA PHE A 114 -50.74 -31.63 -4.52
C PHE A 114 -49.48 -32.20 -3.83
N ARG A 115 -49.46 -33.51 -3.61
CA ARG A 115 -48.35 -34.25 -2.98
C ARG A 115 -47.77 -35.22 -4.01
N MET A 116 -46.49 -35.09 -4.32
CA MET A 116 -45.77 -36.00 -5.20
C MET A 116 -44.66 -36.71 -4.43
N ASN A 117 -44.89 -37.99 -4.16
CA ASN A 117 -44.00 -38.90 -3.43
C ASN A 117 -43.41 -39.97 -4.35
N GLY A 118 -43.63 -39.87 -5.67
CA GLY A 118 -43.24 -40.84 -6.69
C GLY A 118 -44.10 -40.70 -7.94
N GLY A 119 -43.96 -41.62 -8.89
CA GLY A 119 -44.71 -41.65 -10.14
C GLY A 119 -44.30 -40.56 -11.15
N ARG A 120 -45.07 -40.45 -12.22
CA ARG A 120 -44.85 -39.52 -13.34
C ARG A 120 -46.11 -38.69 -13.62
N VAL A 121 -45.93 -37.41 -13.92
CA VAL A 121 -47.03 -36.51 -14.31
C VAL A 121 -46.60 -35.73 -15.56
N SER A 122 -47.49 -35.63 -16.54
CA SER A 122 -47.29 -34.77 -17.73
C SER A 122 -48.57 -33.98 -18.03
N SER A 123 -48.41 -32.76 -18.55
CA SER A 123 -49.54 -31.89 -18.93
C SER A 123 -49.11 -30.86 -19.97
N PRO A 124 -49.85 -30.64 -21.07
CA PRO A 124 -49.59 -29.55 -22.01
C PRO A 124 -50.05 -28.17 -21.50
N GLY A 125 -50.85 -28.14 -20.42
CA GLY A 125 -51.37 -26.92 -19.80
C GLY A 125 -50.96 -26.78 -18.33
N PRO A 126 -51.13 -25.58 -17.73
CA PRO A 126 -50.82 -25.33 -16.34
C PRO A 126 -51.61 -26.23 -15.38
N LEU A 127 -50.87 -26.97 -14.55
CA LEU A 127 -51.34 -27.55 -13.30
C LEU A 127 -51.20 -26.50 -12.19
N THR A 128 -52.30 -25.86 -11.82
CA THR A 128 -52.33 -24.78 -10.81
C THR A 128 -52.72 -25.34 -9.45
N VAL A 129 -51.92 -25.06 -8.42
CA VAL A 129 -52.09 -25.64 -7.07
C VAL A 129 -51.99 -24.56 -5.98
N GLN A 130 -52.68 -24.74 -4.85
CA GLN A 130 -52.55 -23.84 -3.69
C GLN A 130 -51.41 -24.27 -2.76
N GLU A 131 -51.21 -25.58 -2.58
CA GLU A 131 -50.07 -26.13 -1.84
C GLU A 131 -49.41 -27.27 -2.62
N PHE A 132 -48.08 -27.29 -2.66
CA PHE A 132 -47.30 -28.31 -3.35
C PHE A 132 -46.24 -28.95 -2.45
N HIS A 133 -46.23 -30.28 -2.34
CA HIS A 133 -45.16 -31.00 -1.67
C HIS A 133 -44.51 -31.98 -2.65
N TRP A 134 -43.21 -31.85 -2.87
CA TRP A 134 -42.46 -32.70 -3.78
C TRP A 134 -41.36 -33.45 -3.02
N ASN A 135 -41.54 -34.76 -2.87
CA ASN A 135 -40.65 -35.66 -2.17
C ASN A 135 -40.03 -36.73 -3.09
N ALA A 136 -40.65 -37.02 -4.24
CA ALA A 136 -40.05 -37.77 -5.35
C ALA A 136 -40.94 -37.67 -6.59
N GLY A 137 -40.47 -38.19 -7.73
CA GLY A 137 -41.24 -38.34 -8.96
C GLY A 137 -40.93 -37.28 -10.01
N GLU A 138 -41.50 -37.47 -11.19
CA GLU A 138 -41.05 -36.81 -12.41
C GLU A 138 -42.17 -36.04 -13.13
N PHE A 139 -41.90 -34.77 -13.44
CA PHE A 139 -42.68 -33.96 -14.38
C PHE A 139 -42.03 -33.97 -15.75
N SER A 140 -42.17 -35.09 -16.46
CA SER A 140 -41.55 -35.27 -17.77
C SER A 140 -42.60 -35.58 -18.83
N PRO A 141 -42.67 -34.81 -19.93
CA PRO A 141 -43.17 -35.38 -21.19
C PRO A 141 -42.31 -36.59 -21.59
N ASP A 142 -42.79 -37.38 -22.54
CA ASP A 142 -41.91 -38.26 -23.32
C ASP A 142 -40.89 -37.41 -24.09
N PHE A 143 -39.79 -37.99 -24.57
CA PHE A 143 -38.78 -37.23 -25.32
C PHE A 143 -39.43 -36.65 -26.60
N GLY A 144 -39.63 -35.33 -26.64
CA GLY A 144 -40.40 -34.64 -27.69
C GLY A 144 -41.90 -34.44 -27.43
N GLY A 145 -42.40 -34.75 -26.24
CA GLY A 145 -43.79 -34.47 -25.81
C GLY A 145 -44.03 -33.03 -25.31
N PRO A 146 -45.27 -32.69 -24.94
CA PRO A 146 -45.65 -31.31 -24.61
C PRO A 146 -45.11 -30.81 -23.26
N THR A 147 -44.76 -29.53 -23.20
CA THR A 147 -44.11 -28.91 -22.05
C THR A 147 -45.02 -28.82 -20.83
N THR A 148 -44.51 -29.25 -19.66
CA THR A 148 -45.30 -29.27 -18.42
C THR A 148 -45.14 -27.98 -17.63
N GLN A 149 -46.24 -27.36 -17.20
CA GLN A 149 -46.23 -26.17 -16.37
C GLN A 149 -46.91 -26.43 -15.02
N ILE A 150 -46.21 -26.13 -13.92
CA ILE A 150 -46.77 -26.15 -12.56
C ILE A 150 -46.79 -24.73 -12.02
N VAL A 151 -47.93 -24.29 -11.50
CA VAL A 151 -48.11 -22.96 -10.91
C VAL A 151 -48.54 -23.10 -9.46
N VAL A 152 -47.64 -22.80 -8.53
CA VAL A 152 -47.93 -22.82 -7.08
C VAL A 152 -48.33 -21.41 -6.64
N ASN A 153 -49.64 -21.20 -6.40
CA ASN A 153 -50.16 -19.90 -5.96
C ASN A 153 -49.93 -19.64 -4.47
N GLY A 154 -49.88 -20.70 -3.64
CA GLY A 154 -49.59 -20.62 -2.20
C GLY A 154 -48.22 -21.22 -1.88
N ASN A 155 -48.18 -22.21 -0.99
CA ASN A 155 -46.93 -22.71 -0.40
C ASN A 155 -46.35 -23.91 -1.17
N ALA A 156 -45.02 -24.05 -1.16
CA ALA A 156 -44.35 -25.27 -1.64
C ALA A 156 -43.35 -25.83 -0.61
N SER A 157 -43.14 -27.14 -0.63
CA SER A 157 -42.03 -27.79 0.09
C SER A 157 -41.34 -28.84 -0.75
N PHE A 158 -40.02 -28.75 -0.87
CA PHE A 158 -39.18 -29.75 -1.54
C PHE A 158 -38.47 -30.59 -0.46
N GLY A 159 -38.78 -31.88 -0.41
CA GLY A 159 -38.25 -32.82 0.58
C GLY A 159 -36.88 -33.41 0.21
N ASN A 160 -36.21 -33.98 1.21
CA ASN A 160 -34.88 -34.58 1.09
C ASN A 160 -34.85 -35.99 0.46
N GLY A 161 -35.98 -36.69 0.40
CA GLY A 161 -36.09 -37.94 -0.34
C GLY A 161 -36.09 -37.75 -1.85
N GLY A 162 -35.84 -38.85 -2.58
CA GLY A 162 -36.27 -39.10 -3.96
C GLY A 162 -35.64 -38.25 -5.08
N ASN A 163 -35.57 -38.87 -6.27
CA ASN A 163 -35.34 -38.14 -7.52
C ASN A 163 -36.53 -37.20 -7.76
N LYS A 164 -36.24 -35.91 -7.94
CA LYS A 164 -37.21 -34.86 -8.25
C LYS A 164 -36.80 -34.23 -9.57
N TYR A 165 -37.45 -34.68 -10.65
CA TYR A 165 -37.08 -34.34 -12.02
C TYR A 165 -38.19 -33.56 -12.73
N MET A 166 -37.83 -32.55 -13.51
CA MET A 166 -38.71 -31.86 -14.44
C MET A 166 -38.03 -31.76 -15.80
N GLY A 167 -38.72 -32.21 -16.86
CA GLY A 167 -38.16 -32.34 -18.20
C GLY A 167 -37.92 -31.01 -18.93
N TYR A 168 -37.26 -31.11 -20.09
CA TYR A 168 -36.90 -29.96 -20.94
C TYR A 168 -38.08 -29.02 -21.20
N GLN A 169 -37.79 -27.71 -21.23
CA GLN A 169 -38.73 -26.62 -21.51
C GLN A 169 -39.97 -26.53 -20.58
N SER A 170 -40.11 -27.42 -19.60
CA SER A 170 -41.16 -27.37 -18.58
C SER A 170 -40.92 -26.21 -17.61
N THR A 171 -41.90 -25.80 -16.82
CA THR A 171 -41.80 -24.63 -15.94
C THR A 171 -42.37 -24.90 -14.56
N LEU A 172 -41.59 -24.61 -13.51
CA LEU A 172 -42.04 -24.52 -12.13
C LEU A 172 -42.14 -23.03 -11.72
N GLU A 173 -43.36 -22.56 -11.48
CA GLU A 173 -43.69 -21.18 -11.11
C GLU A 173 -44.09 -21.12 -9.64
N LEU A 174 -43.31 -20.42 -8.81
CA LEU A 174 -43.48 -20.30 -7.36
C LEU A 174 -43.92 -18.88 -6.99
N ARG A 175 -45.18 -18.70 -6.58
CA ARG A 175 -45.77 -17.37 -6.30
C ARG A 175 -45.97 -17.06 -4.82
N GLY A 176 -46.00 -18.06 -3.96
CA GLY A 176 -46.02 -17.89 -2.50
C GLY A 176 -44.74 -18.41 -1.84
N ARG A 177 -44.84 -18.83 -0.57
CA ARG A 177 -43.67 -19.25 0.22
C ARG A 177 -43.32 -20.71 -0.06
N SER A 178 -42.18 -20.90 -0.71
CA SER A 178 -41.59 -22.19 -1.03
C SER A 178 -40.40 -22.48 -0.12
N ARG A 179 -40.21 -23.71 0.31
CA ARG A 179 -39.08 -24.10 1.16
C ARG A 179 -38.43 -25.39 0.68
N TRP A 180 -37.14 -25.33 0.39
CA TRP A 180 -36.30 -26.52 0.27
C TRP A 180 -35.92 -26.98 1.68
N LEU A 181 -36.38 -28.16 2.07
CA LEU A 181 -36.22 -28.70 3.41
C LEU A 181 -34.81 -29.27 3.62
N ASP A 182 -34.37 -29.30 4.87
CA ASP A 182 -33.02 -29.72 5.26
C ASP A 182 -32.74 -31.22 5.04
N GLY A 183 -31.46 -31.54 4.88
CA GLY A 183 -30.94 -32.84 4.47
C GLY A 183 -30.32 -32.79 3.07
N GLN A 184 -29.64 -33.85 2.65
CA GLN A 184 -29.11 -33.91 1.29
C GLN A 184 -30.27 -34.03 0.28
N SER A 185 -30.27 -33.22 -0.79
CA SER A 185 -31.35 -33.24 -1.78
C SER A 185 -30.90 -32.75 -3.16
N SER A 186 -31.50 -33.31 -4.22
CA SER A 186 -31.41 -32.77 -5.58
C SER A 186 -32.76 -32.31 -6.13
N LEU A 187 -32.71 -31.31 -7.02
CA LEU A 187 -33.81 -30.87 -7.89
C LEU A 187 -33.23 -30.77 -9.31
N SER A 188 -33.63 -31.67 -10.21
CA SER A 188 -33.16 -31.63 -11.62
C SER A 188 -34.25 -31.02 -12.50
N LEU A 189 -34.12 -29.73 -12.82
CA LEU A 189 -35.09 -28.96 -13.58
C LEU A 189 -34.51 -28.65 -14.97
N GLN A 190 -34.63 -29.59 -15.91
CA GLN A 190 -34.19 -29.40 -17.31
C GLN A 190 -34.96 -28.27 -18.05
N GLY A 191 -35.99 -27.71 -17.39
CA GLY A 191 -36.75 -26.54 -17.84
C GLY A 191 -36.41 -25.24 -17.11
N THR A 192 -37.45 -24.48 -16.77
CA THR A 192 -37.41 -23.16 -16.13
C THR A 192 -37.86 -23.23 -14.67
N LEU A 193 -37.12 -22.59 -13.77
CA LEU A 193 -37.55 -22.26 -12.42
C LEU A 193 -37.82 -20.76 -12.31
N ASN A 194 -39.07 -20.39 -12.02
CA ASN A 194 -39.47 -19.01 -11.73
C ASN A 194 -39.82 -18.85 -10.26
N VAL A 195 -39.13 -17.97 -9.55
CA VAL A 195 -39.61 -17.37 -8.29
C VAL A 195 -40.30 -16.06 -8.66
N GLY A 196 -41.63 -16.07 -8.69
CA GLY A 196 -42.45 -14.92 -9.06
C GLY A 196 -42.28 -13.73 -8.12
N SER A 197 -42.77 -12.54 -8.49
CA SER A 197 -42.52 -11.29 -7.74
C SER A 197 -43.06 -11.28 -6.30
N THR A 198 -44.07 -12.09 -6.00
CA THR A 198 -44.58 -12.33 -4.63
C THR A 198 -43.99 -13.58 -3.96
N GLY A 199 -43.26 -14.39 -4.72
CA GLY A 199 -42.71 -15.67 -4.31
C GLY A 199 -41.47 -15.52 -3.43
N ARG A 200 -41.29 -16.50 -2.53
CA ARG A 200 -40.09 -16.59 -1.68
C ARG A 200 -39.64 -18.04 -1.59
N LEU A 201 -38.48 -18.37 -2.15
CA LEU A 201 -37.83 -19.67 -2.05
C LEU A 201 -36.77 -19.65 -0.94
N GLU A 202 -37.07 -20.30 0.18
CA GLU A 202 -36.15 -20.51 1.29
C GLU A 202 -35.39 -21.82 1.10
N ASP A 203 -34.11 -21.73 0.78
CA ASP A 203 -33.21 -22.86 0.58
C ASP A 203 -32.47 -23.18 1.89
N VAL A 204 -32.79 -24.30 2.55
CA VAL A 204 -32.36 -24.57 3.93
C VAL A 204 -31.39 -25.76 4.04
N ALA A 205 -30.27 -25.70 3.32
CA ALA A 205 -29.16 -26.66 3.43
C ALA A 205 -28.37 -26.46 4.74
N SER A 206 -28.67 -27.23 5.80
CA SER A 206 -28.05 -27.10 7.13
C SER A 206 -27.24 -28.34 7.57
N SER A 207 -27.76 -29.54 7.33
CA SER A 207 -27.16 -30.84 7.68
C SER A 207 -26.74 -31.68 6.47
N GLY A 208 -27.11 -31.27 5.26
CA GLY A 208 -26.67 -31.85 3.99
C GLY A 208 -26.65 -30.80 2.89
N ASP A 209 -25.98 -31.14 1.78
CA ASP A 209 -25.82 -30.25 0.64
C ASP A 209 -26.97 -30.40 -0.38
N HIS A 210 -27.29 -29.31 -1.06
CA HIS A 210 -28.34 -29.22 -2.06
C HIS A 210 -27.77 -29.07 -3.47
N TYR A 211 -28.37 -29.77 -4.45
CA TYR A 211 -27.98 -29.67 -5.86
C TYR A 211 -29.19 -29.32 -6.73
N LEU A 212 -29.15 -28.16 -7.38
CA LEU A 212 -30.17 -27.67 -8.30
C LEU A 212 -29.60 -27.63 -9.71
N GLU A 213 -30.18 -28.39 -10.63
CA GLU A 213 -29.85 -28.30 -12.05
C GLU A 213 -30.94 -27.51 -12.78
N VAL A 214 -30.54 -26.57 -13.64
CA VAL A 214 -31.44 -25.75 -14.44
C VAL A 214 -31.00 -25.81 -15.91
N GLY A 215 -31.88 -26.34 -16.76
CA GLY A 215 -31.60 -26.57 -18.19
C GLY A 215 -32.12 -25.50 -19.15
N THR A 216 -33.01 -24.60 -18.71
CA THR A 216 -33.50 -23.48 -19.55
C THR A 216 -33.30 -22.11 -18.91
N ALA A 217 -33.88 -21.86 -17.73
CA ALA A 217 -33.74 -20.56 -17.06
C ALA A 217 -34.02 -20.61 -15.55
N PHE A 218 -33.21 -19.92 -14.76
CA PHE A 218 -33.49 -19.57 -13.37
C PHE A 218 -33.87 -18.09 -13.33
N ARG A 219 -35.14 -17.79 -13.02
CA ARG A 219 -35.64 -16.41 -12.91
C ARG A 219 -36.10 -16.12 -11.50
N ASN A 220 -35.47 -15.16 -10.83
CA ASN A 220 -35.88 -14.67 -9.52
C ASN A 220 -36.40 -13.23 -9.63
N ALA A 221 -37.71 -13.07 -9.60
CA ALA A 221 -38.38 -11.77 -9.48
C ALA A 221 -38.81 -11.47 -8.02
N GLY A 222 -38.89 -12.50 -7.16
CA GLY A 222 -39.26 -12.39 -5.75
C GLY A 222 -38.04 -12.45 -4.82
N VAL A 223 -38.01 -13.43 -3.92
CA VAL A 223 -36.89 -13.66 -3.00
C VAL A 223 -36.38 -15.10 -3.11
N TYR A 224 -35.08 -15.27 -3.35
CA TYR A 224 -34.37 -16.51 -3.04
C TYR A 224 -33.51 -16.27 -1.81
N GLU A 225 -33.56 -17.17 -0.82
CA GLU A 225 -32.79 -17.06 0.41
C GLU A 225 -32.08 -18.37 0.74
N LYS A 226 -30.76 -18.40 0.52
CA LYS A 226 -29.86 -19.46 1.01
C LYS A 226 -29.64 -19.29 2.52
N ALA A 227 -30.13 -20.26 3.28
CA ALA A 227 -29.95 -20.41 4.72
C ALA A 227 -29.27 -21.75 5.05
N GLY A 228 -28.93 -21.95 6.32
CA GLY A 228 -28.19 -23.12 6.78
C GLY A 228 -26.70 -23.09 6.41
N ARG A 229 -25.89 -23.88 7.12
CA ARG A 229 -24.41 -23.86 7.01
C ARG A 229 -23.85 -24.69 5.86
N GLY A 230 -24.65 -25.56 5.25
CA GLY A 230 -24.26 -26.41 4.13
C GLY A 230 -24.11 -25.64 2.82
N ARG A 231 -23.75 -26.37 1.77
CA ARG A 231 -23.56 -25.86 0.41
C ARG A 231 -24.81 -26.11 -0.44
N THR A 232 -25.13 -25.15 -1.29
CA THR A 232 -26.04 -25.35 -2.43
C THR A 232 -25.29 -25.07 -3.71
N ASP A 233 -25.29 -26.04 -4.63
CA ASP A 233 -24.76 -25.93 -5.98
C ASP A 233 -25.90 -25.77 -6.97
N ILE A 234 -25.85 -24.71 -7.78
CA ILE A 234 -26.75 -24.47 -8.91
C ILE A 234 -25.96 -24.68 -10.20
N SER A 235 -26.31 -25.72 -10.97
CA SER A 235 -25.76 -26.00 -12.29
C SER A 235 -26.65 -25.37 -13.36
N LEU A 236 -26.10 -24.44 -14.13
CA LEU A 236 -26.71 -23.80 -15.28
C LEU A 236 -26.11 -24.43 -16.55
N ALA A 237 -26.82 -25.40 -17.14
CA ALA A 237 -26.36 -26.15 -18.30
C ALA A 237 -26.55 -25.34 -19.61
N GLY A 238 -25.96 -24.14 -19.68
CA GLY A 238 -26.22 -23.14 -20.72
C GLY A 238 -27.51 -22.35 -20.47
N ALA A 239 -28.10 -22.44 -19.28
CA ALA A 239 -29.33 -21.75 -18.90
C ALA A 239 -29.11 -20.25 -18.60
N THR A 240 -30.16 -19.45 -18.84
CA THR A 240 -30.22 -18.04 -18.40
C THR A 240 -30.38 -17.96 -16.88
N PHE A 241 -29.58 -17.14 -16.21
CA PHE A 241 -29.80 -16.72 -14.82
C PHE A 241 -30.21 -15.25 -14.79
N ASP A 242 -31.44 -14.94 -14.36
CA ASP A 242 -31.98 -13.58 -14.27
C ASP A 242 -32.47 -13.28 -12.84
N ASN A 243 -31.79 -12.36 -12.16
CA ASN A 243 -32.18 -11.86 -10.84
C ASN A 243 -32.70 -10.41 -10.96
N ALA A 244 -34.01 -10.26 -10.92
CA ALA A 244 -34.72 -8.97 -10.82
C ALA A 244 -35.25 -8.69 -9.40
N GLY A 245 -35.40 -9.74 -8.58
CA GLY A 245 -35.82 -9.69 -7.19
C GLY A 245 -34.64 -9.55 -6.22
N THR A 246 -34.63 -10.36 -5.16
CA THR A 246 -33.54 -10.40 -4.18
C THR A 246 -32.98 -11.80 -4.00
N LEU A 247 -31.66 -11.93 -4.09
CA LEU A 247 -30.87 -13.11 -3.77
C LEU A 247 -30.13 -12.88 -2.44
N PHE A 248 -30.62 -13.51 -1.38
CA PHE A 248 -29.95 -13.49 -0.07
C PHE A 248 -29.10 -14.75 0.10
N VAL A 249 -27.83 -14.56 0.47
CA VAL A 249 -26.94 -15.65 0.93
C VAL A 249 -26.64 -15.38 2.40
N ARG A 250 -27.49 -15.92 3.29
CA ARG A 250 -27.44 -15.63 4.74
C ARG A 250 -26.42 -16.49 5.48
N GLN A 251 -26.28 -17.74 5.10
CA GLN A 251 -25.40 -18.72 5.75
C GLN A 251 -24.90 -19.77 4.73
N GLY A 252 -23.76 -20.39 5.05
CA GLY A 252 -23.16 -21.43 4.23
C GLY A 252 -22.65 -20.90 2.89
N THR A 253 -22.65 -21.76 1.88
CA THR A 253 -22.17 -21.43 0.54
C THR A 253 -23.29 -21.57 -0.49
N LEU A 254 -23.49 -20.57 -1.32
CA LEU A 254 -24.19 -20.70 -2.60
C LEU A 254 -23.15 -20.69 -3.72
N ALA A 255 -23.09 -21.76 -4.50
CA ALA A 255 -22.27 -21.86 -5.70
C ALA A 255 -23.18 -21.93 -6.93
N VAL A 256 -22.85 -21.18 -7.96
CA VAL A 256 -23.55 -21.18 -9.26
C VAL A 256 -22.50 -21.42 -10.33
N GLN A 257 -22.68 -22.48 -11.10
CA GLN A 257 -21.76 -22.93 -12.15
C GLN A 257 -22.47 -22.83 -13.50
N GLY A 258 -21.86 -22.14 -14.45
CA GLY A 258 -22.39 -21.95 -15.80
C GLY A 258 -21.49 -22.57 -16.86
N THR A 259 -22.08 -23.39 -17.72
CA THR A 259 -21.44 -23.88 -18.95
C THR A 259 -21.65 -22.88 -20.11
N PRO A 260 -20.89 -22.99 -21.22
CA PRO A 260 -20.97 -22.04 -22.34
C PRO A 260 -22.38 -21.81 -22.89
N SER A 261 -22.56 -20.67 -23.56
CA SER A 261 -23.81 -20.20 -24.22
C SER A 261 -25.00 -19.85 -23.32
N GLY A 262 -24.81 -19.74 -22.01
CA GLY A 262 -25.82 -19.14 -21.12
C GLY A 262 -25.81 -17.62 -21.12
N GLU A 263 -26.81 -17.04 -20.44
CA GLU A 263 -26.90 -15.61 -20.12
C GLU A 263 -26.89 -15.41 -18.60
N TRP A 264 -26.31 -14.31 -18.10
CA TRP A 264 -26.40 -13.93 -16.68
C TRP A 264 -26.77 -12.47 -16.55
N ARG A 265 -27.77 -12.18 -15.72
CA ARG A 265 -28.29 -10.83 -15.50
C ARG A 265 -28.65 -10.60 -14.03
N ASN A 266 -28.19 -9.48 -13.48
CA ASN A 266 -28.63 -9.00 -12.17
C ASN A 266 -29.09 -7.53 -12.25
N THR A 267 -30.41 -7.34 -12.29
CA THR A 267 -31.09 -6.03 -12.18
C THR A 267 -31.63 -5.77 -10.76
N GLY A 268 -31.75 -6.82 -9.94
CA GLY A 268 -32.21 -6.77 -8.56
C GLY A 268 -31.09 -6.66 -7.53
N VAL A 269 -31.28 -7.28 -6.37
CA VAL A 269 -30.34 -7.26 -5.24
C VAL A 269 -29.67 -8.62 -5.07
N ILE A 270 -28.36 -8.63 -4.87
CA ILE A 270 -27.60 -9.75 -4.29
C ILE A 270 -27.03 -9.28 -2.95
N ASP A 271 -27.25 -10.00 -1.86
CA ASP A 271 -26.75 -9.65 -0.52
C ASP A 271 -26.17 -10.88 0.20
N VAL A 272 -24.85 -10.87 0.37
CA VAL A 272 -24.07 -11.94 1.01
C VAL A 272 -23.77 -11.54 2.45
N GLY A 273 -24.40 -12.24 3.39
CA GLY A 273 -24.28 -12.02 4.83
C GLY A 273 -22.89 -12.36 5.38
N SER A 274 -22.57 -11.83 6.56
CA SER A 274 -21.29 -12.11 7.23
C SER A 274 -21.15 -13.60 7.54
N GLY A 275 -19.98 -14.17 7.26
CA GLY A 275 -19.71 -15.61 7.39
C GLY A 275 -20.28 -16.49 6.29
N ALA A 276 -21.07 -15.95 5.35
CA ALA A 276 -21.58 -16.67 4.19
C ALA A 276 -20.69 -16.48 2.95
N ALA A 277 -20.84 -17.36 1.96
CA ALA A 277 -20.07 -17.34 0.72
C ALA A 277 -20.96 -17.46 -0.53
N LEU A 278 -20.69 -16.62 -1.54
CA LEU A 278 -21.20 -16.74 -2.89
C LEU A 278 -20.05 -17.04 -3.86
N SER A 279 -20.22 -18.03 -4.73
CA SER A 279 -19.30 -18.32 -5.82
C SER A 279 -20.08 -18.38 -7.14
N MET A 280 -19.86 -17.41 -8.01
CA MET A 280 -20.32 -17.45 -9.40
C MET A 280 -19.12 -17.90 -10.25
N ASP A 281 -19.30 -18.98 -11.02
CA ASP A 281 -18.29 -19.57 -11.89
C ASP A 281 -18.90 -19.71 -13.30
N LEU A 282 -18.63 -18.75 -14.18
CA LEU A 282 -19.42 -18.49 -15.39
C LEU A 282 -18.51 -18.44 -16.62
N PHE A 283 -18.41 -19.58 -17.31
CA PHE A 283 -17.42 -19.82 -18.37
C PHE A 283 -18.01 -19.71 -19.78
N ARG A 284 -17.42 -18.85 -20.63
CA ARG A 284 -17.86 -18.58 -22.03
C ARG A 284 -19.35 -18.25 -22.18
N TYR A 285 -19.83 -17.34 -21.33
CA TYR A 285 -21.05 -16.57 -21.56
C TYR A 285 -20.71 -15.42 -22.53
N GLU A 286 -21.68 -14.77 -23.17
CA GLU A 286 -21.38 -13.65 -24.08
C GLU A 286 -20.82 -12.44 -23.33
N VAL A 287 -21.64 -11.80 -22.49
CA VAL A 287 -21.25 -10.79 -21.50
C VAL A 287 -22.20 -10.91 -20.31
N LEU A 288 -21.67 -10.90 -19.09
CA LEU A 288 -22.50 -10.90 -17.88
C LEU A 288 -23.01 -9.48 -17.59
N GLU A 289 -24.32 -9.28 -17.37
CA GLU A 289 -24.91 -7.96 -17.14
C GLU A 289 -25.23 -7.68 -15.67
N HIS A 290 -24.67 -6.61 -15.09
CA HIS A 290 -25.06 -6.09 -13.79
C HIS A 290 -25.53 -4.63 -13.83
N SER A 291 -26.76 -4.38 -13.37
CA SER A 291 -27.33 -3.02 -13.23
C SER A 291 -28.07 -2.77 -11.91
N GLY A 292 -28.24 -3.80 -11.07
CA GLY A 292 -28.89 -3.69 -9.76
C GLY A 292 -27.95 -3.32 -8.61
N THR A 293 -28.00 -4.07 -7.51
CA THR A 293 -27.09 -3.90 -6.35
C THR A 293 -26.44 -5.24 -5.92
N VAL A 294 -25.16 -5.21 -5.55
CA VAL A 294 -24.46 -6.30 -4.86
C VAL A 294 -23.89 -5.81 -3.52
N ARG A 295 -24.22 -6.51 -2.42
CA ARG A 295 -23.68 -6.25 -1.08
C ARG A 295 -22.92 -7.46 -0.58
N VAL A 296 -21.68 -7.26 -0.14
CA VAL A 296 -20.77 -8.33 0.29
C VAL A 296 -20.28 -8.04 1.71
N ASN A 297 -20.91 -8.66 2.70
CA ASN A 297 -20.47 -8.68 4.10
C ASN A 297 -19.75 -10.00 4.48
N GLY A 298 -19.93 -11.04 3.66
CA GLY A 298 -19.19 -12.31 3.69
C GLY A 298 -18.14 -12.39 2.57
N LYS A 299 -18.13 -13.49 1.83
CA LYS A 299 -17.23 -13.69 0.67
C LYS A 299 -18.02 -13.78 -0.62
N ALA A 300 -17.58 -13.11 -1.67
CA ALA A 300 -18.13 -13.26 -3.02
C ALA A 300 -17.00 -13.44 -4.03
N THR A 301 -17.11 -14.45 -4.89
CA THR A 301 -16.23 -14.66 -6.04
C THR A 301 -17.05 -14.64 -7.32
N PHE A 302 -16.57 -13.93 -8.33
CA PHE A 302 -17.09 -13.96 -9.69
C PHE A 302 -15.94 -14.39 -10.62
N SER A 303 -15.91 -15.66 -11.04
CA SER A 303 -15.11 -16.15 -12.16
C SER A 303 -15.90 -15.90 -13.43
N VAL A 304 -15.32 -15.10 -14.34
CA VAL A 304 -15.97 -14.63 -15.57
C VAL A 304 -15.14 -15.00 -16.80
N ASP A 305 -14.55 -16.19 -16.73
CA ASP A 305 -13.51 -16.68 -17.62
C ASP A 305 -14.04 -16.83 -19.07
N TRP A 306 -13.36 -16.13 -19.98
CA TRP A 306 -13.79 -15.79 -21.36
C TRP A 306 -15.16 -15.10 -21.52
N SER A 307 -15.81 -14.66 -20.43
CA SER A 307 -17.15 -14.05 -20.43
C SER A 307 -17.15 -12.54 -20.18
N GLY A 308 -16.22 -12.02 -19.35
CA GLY A 308 -16.23 -10.63 -18.94
C GLY A 308 -17.44 -10.23 -18.07
N LEU A 309 -17.57 -8.96 -17.71
CA LEU A 309 -18.66 -8.45 -16.88
C LEU A 309 -18.92 -6.97 -17.16
N LEU A 310 -20.15 -6.63 -17.56
CA LEU A 310 -20.60 -5.26 -17.74
C LEU A 310 -21.36 -4.78 -16.50
N SER A 311 -20.72 -3.89 -15.72
CA SER A 311 -21.29 -3.31 -14.51
C SER A 311 -21.71 -1.85 -14.70
N THR A 312 -22.99 -1.60 -14.46
CA THR A 312 -23.61 -0.27 -14.35
C THR A 312 -24.32 -0.04 -13.01
N GLY A 313 -24.42 -1.08 -12.18
CA GLY A 313 -25.05 -1.08 -10.86
C GLY A 313 -24.08 -0.83 -9.69
N ASP A 314 -24.61 -0.92 -8.47
CA ASP A 314 -23.90 -0.57 -7.23
C ASP A 314 -23.31 -1.78 -6.50
N TRP A 315 -22.03 -1.70 -6.15
CA TRP A 315 -21.29 -2.69 -5.36
C TRP A 315 -20.89 -2.10 -4.02
N THR A 316 -21.17 -2.81 -2.93
CA THR A 316 -20.71 -2.47 -1.58
C THR A 316 -20.04 -3.66 -0.93
N VAL A 317 -18.76 -3.51 -0.56
CA VAL A 317 -18.02 -4.49 0.25
C VAL A 317 -17.92 -3.94 1.68
N GLY A 318 -18.55 -4.62 2.64
CA GLY A 318 -18.51 -4.23 4.06
C GLY A 318 -17.14 -4.51 4.70
N ARG A 319 -16.90 -4.03 5.94
CA ARG A 319 -15.58 -4.12 6.61
C ARG A 319 -15.01 -5.54 6.74
N GLY A 320 -15.86 -6.55 6.93
CA GLY A 320 -15.46 -7.97 6.94
C GLY A 320 -15.62 -8.68 5.60
N GLY A 321 -16.04 -7.95 4.57
CA GLY A 321 -16.35 -8.46 3.24
C GLY A 321 -15.10 -8.66 2.38
N SER A 322 -15.13 -9.71 1.55
CA SER A 322 -14.12 -9.97 0.52
C SER A 322 -14.79 -10.25 -0.81
N LEU A 323 -14.54 -9.41 -1.80
CA LEU A 323 -15.00 -9.57 -3.18
C LEU A 323 -13.81 -9.90 -4.08
N VAL A 324 -13.91 -10.98 -4.86
CA VAL A 324 -12.89 -11.41 -5.80
C VAL A 324 -13.49 -11.46 -7.21
N PHE A 325 -12.86 -10.76 -8.14
CA PHE A 325 -13.10 -10.89 -9.57
C PHE A 325 -11.96 -11.73 -10.16
N LYS A 326 -12.33 -12.84 -10.80
CA LYS A 326 -11.43 -13.73 -11.52
C LYS A 326 -11.71 -13.67 -13.01
N ASN A 327 -10.66 -13.50 -13.80
CA ASN A 327 -10.73 -13.47 -15.25
C ASN A 327 -9.41 -13.98 -15.81
N ASP A 328 -9.45 -15.06 -16.57
CA ASP A 328 -8.29 -15.74 -17.17
C ASP A 328 -7.66 -15.02 -18.39
N GLY A 329 -8.03 -13.75 -18.65
CA GLY A 329 -7.61 -12.93 -19.79
C GLY A 329 -6.14 -12.52 -19.84
N PHE A 330 -5.23 -13.50 -19.96
CA PHE A 330 -3.86 -13.28 -20.47
C PHE A 330 -3.85 -13.12 -21.99
N ASP A 331 -4.81 -13.74 -22.68
CA ASP A 331 -5.06 -13.61 -24.11
C ASP A 331 -5.85 -12.32 -24.41
N GLU A 332 -5.56 -11.66 -25.53
CA GLU A 332 -6.30 -10.46 -25.97
C GLU A 332 -7.76 -10.75 -26.32
N ARG A 333 -8.11 -12.03 -26.49
CA ARG A 333 -9.47 -12.54 -26.69
C ARG A 333 -10.32 -12.58 -25.41
N GLY A 334 -9.72 -12.38 -24.22
CA GLY A 334 -10.45 -12.35 -22.96
C GLY A 334 -11.31 -11.09 -22.81
N MET A 335 -12.62 -11.25 -22.63
CA MET A 335 -13.55 -10.13 -22.45
C MET A 335 -13.28 -9.42 -21.11
N PRO A 336 -13.26 -8.07 -21.06
CA PRO A 336 -12.94 -7.33 -19.86
C PRO A 336 -14.07 -7.30 -18.83
N ILE A 337 -13.71 -6.95 -17.59
CA ILE A 337 -14.64 -6.46 -16.58
C ILE A 337 -14.71 -4.93 -16.72
N GLU A 338 -15.90 -4.37 -16.93
CA GLU A 338 -16.10 -2.94 -17.15
C GLU A 338 -17.09 -2.34 -16.17
N PHE A 339 -16.62 -1.42 -15.33
CA PHE A 339 -17.46 -0.57 -14.51
C PHE A 339 -17.70 0.74 -15.27
N LEU A 340 -18.86 0.85 -15.93
CA LEU A 340 -19.21 1.99 -16.77
C LEU A 340 -20.08 3.05 -16.05
N ARG A 341 -20.80 2.65 -14.99
CA ARG A 341 -21.66 3.47 -14.13
C ARG A 341 -21.80 2.80 -12.75
N GLY A 342 -22.54 3.45 -11.85
CA GLY A 342 -22.78 2.97 -10.49
C GLY A 342 -21.61 3.30 -9.56
N THR A 343 -21.56 2.62 -8.41
CA THR A 343 -20.52 2.82 -7.39
C THR A 343 -19.82 1.51 -7.02
N LEU A 344 -18.53 1.56 -6.69
CA LEU A 344 -17.83 0.48 -5.99
C LEU A 344 -17.31 1.02 -4.65
N ARG A 345 -18.11 0.85 -3.60
CA ARG A 345 -17.71 1.24 -2.24
C ARG A 345 -17.04 0.06 -1.54
N ASN A 346 -15.76 0.19 -1.25
CA ASN A 346 -14.97 -0.88 -0.64
C ASN A 346 -14.56 -0.55 0.81
N ASP A 347 -15.39 -0.86 1.81
CA ASP A 347 -14.98 -0.74 3.22
C ASP A 347 -14.16 -1.97 3.69
N GLY A 348 -14.07 -3.03 2.88
CA GLY A 348 -13.38 -4.31 3.15
C GLY A 348 -12.22 -4.59 2.20
N LYS A 349 -12.31 -5.71 1.47
CA LYS A 349 -11.29 -6.14 0.49
C LYS A 349 -11.89 -6.41 -0.89
N VAL A 350 -11.28 -5.83 -1.92
CA VAL A 350 -11.50 -6.18 -3.34
C VAL A 350 -10.21 -6.78 -3.92
N THR A 351 -10.33 -7.86 -4.68
CA THR A 351 -9.21 -8.49 -5.39
C THR A 351 -9.55 -8.69 -6.86
N PHE A 352 -8.62 -8.30 -7.72
CA PHE A 352 -8.62 -8.59 -9.15
C PHE A 352 -7.56 -9.66 -9.41
N ASP A 353 -7.98 -10.78 -9.99
CA ASP A 353 -7.20 -12.00 -10.12
C ASP A 353 -7.20 -12.43 -11.59
N GLY A 354 -6.11 -12.11 -12.29
CA GLY A 354 -6.02 -12.18 -13.76
C GLY A 354 -6.81 -11.11 -14.52
N GLY A 355 -6.66 -11.17 -15.85
CA GLY A 355 -7.55 -10.49 -16.80
C GLY A 355 -7.44 -8.96 -16.84
N ARG A 356 -8.43 -8.32 -17.48
CA ARG A 356 -8.52 -6.87 -17.64
C ARG A 356 -9.76 -6.33 -16.93
N THR A 357 -9.59 -5.35 -16.04
CA THR A 357 -10.68 -4.58 -15.43
C THR A 357 -10.52 -3.09 -15.75
N SER A 358 -11.59 -2.42 -16.18
CA SER A 358 -11.60 -0.97 -16.40
C SER A 358 -12.73 -0.28 -15.66
N PHE A 359 -12.42 0.87 -15.07
CA PHE A 359 -13.35 1.82 -14.48
C PHE A 359 -13.42 3.06 -15.37
N ARG A 360 -14.61 3.41 -15.84
CA ARG A 360 -14.82 4.46 -16.84
C ARG A 360 -16.00 5.36 -16.47
N ASN A 361 -16.08 6.52 -17.11
CA ASN A 361 -17.13 7.52 -16.95
C ASN A 361 -17.25 8.04 -15.50
N GLY A 362 -16.12 8.12 -14.78
CA GLY A 362 -16.10 8.67 -13.42
C GLY A 362 -16.39 7.68 -12.29
N VAL A 363 -16.45 6.37 -12.56
CA VAL A 363 -16.60 5.38 -11.47
C VAL A 363 -15.32 5.30 -10.64
N ALA A 364 -15.40 5.76 -9.39
CA ALA A 364 -14.26 5.83 -8.49
C ALA A 364 -13.90 4.47 -7.87
N LEU A 365 -12.59 4.16 -7.86
CA LEU A 365 -12.02 3.06 -7.08
C LEU A 365 -11.45 3.61 -5.76
N ALA A 366 -12.24 3.50 -4.68
CA ALA A 366 -11.89 4.05 -3.37
C ALA A 366 -12.30 3.12 -2.21
N GLY A 367 -11.62 3.24 -1.06
CA GLY A 367 -11.97 2.49 0.15
C GLY A 367 -10.79 1.97 0.98
N ASN A 368 -10.84 0.70 1.37
CA ASN A 368 -9.91 0.07 2.29
C ASN A 368 -8.80 -0.71 1.55
N MET A 369 -8.97 -1.99 1.22
CA MET A 369 -7.94 -2.80 0.56
C MET A 369 -8.29 -3.13 -0.91
N VAL A 370 -7.38 -2.80 -1.83
CA VAL A 370 -7.38 -3.27 -3.22
C VAL A 370 -6.12 -4.10 -3.49
N GLU A 371 -6.29 -5.27 -4.10
CA GLU A 371 -5.20 -6.20 -4.42
C GLU A 371 -5.30 -6.72 -5.86
N LEU A 372 -4.21 -6.65 -6.61
CA LEU A 372 -4.04 -7.29 -7.92
C LEU A 372 -3.21 -8.57 -7.76
N ARG A 373 -3.55 -9.62 -8.52
CA ARG A 373 -2.89 -10.93 -8.53
C ARG A 373 -2.83 -11.52 -9.93
N ASN A 374 -1.94 -12.50 -10.12
CA ASN A 374 -1.86 -13.33 -11.33
C ASN A 374 -1.94 -12.52 -12.64
N ALA A 375 -1.08 -11.50 -12.73
CA ALA A 375 -1.01 -10.55 -13.83
C ALA A 375 -2.29 -9.74 -14.17
N ALA A 376 -3.19 -9.53 -13.20
CA ALA A 376 -4.35 -8.66 -13.36
C ALA A 376 -3.97 -7.24 -13.84
N LYS A 377 -4.76 -6.71 -14.79
CA LYS A 377 -4.58 -5.38 -15.38
C LYS A 377 -5.77 -4.50 -15.04
N VAL A 378 -5.56 -3.44 -14.28
CA VAL A 378 -6.61 -2.52 -13.80
C VAL A 378 -6.36 -1.11 -14.33
N SER A 379 -7.37 -0.49 -14.93
CA SER A 379 -7.34 0.91 -15.34
C SER A 379 -8.52 1.71 -14.79
N THR A 380 -8.31 2.98 -14.46
CA THR A 380 -9.37 3.92 -14.09
C THR A 380 -9.13 5.31 -14.66
N ASP A 381 -10.21 6.01 -15.03
CA ASP A 381 -10.20 7.42 -15.44
C ASP A 381 -10.30 8.41 -14.24
N THR A 382 -10.33 7.90 -13.00
CA THR A 382 -10.44 8.72 -11.78
C THR A 382 -9.29 8.49 -10.80
N ALA A 383 -9.09 9.46 -9.89
CA ALA A 383 -8.09 9.33 -8.82
C ALA A 383 -8.46 8.21 -7.84
N VAL A 384 -7.48 7.36 -7.51
CA VAL A 384 -7.64 6.24 -6.58
C VAL A 384 -7.35 6.68 -5.15
N ASN A 385 -8.22 6.34 -4.21
CA ASN A 385 -8.06 6.67 -2.79
C ASN A 385 -8.39 5.45 -1.90
N VAL A 386 -7.38 4.64 -1.59
CA VAL A 386 -7.55 3.39 -0.83
C VAL A 386 -6.59 3.33 0.36
N ALA A 387 -6.95 2.67 1.46
CA ALA A 387 -6.05 2.54 2.61
C ALA A 387 -4.79 1.71 2.26
N LEU A 388 -4.97 0.58 1.59
CA LEU A 388 -3.90 -0.30 1.09
C LEU A 388 -4.11 -0.59 -0.40
N LEU A 389 -3.09 -0.34 -1.21
CA LEU A 389 -3.00 -0.82 -2.59
C LEU A 389 -1.84 -1.83 -2.69
N ARG A 390 -2.16 -3.08 -3.04
CA ARG A 390 -1.18 -4.10 -3.42
C ARG A 390 -1.26 -4.39 -4.91
N ILE A 391 -0.13 -4.25 -5.60
CA ILE A 391 0.01 -4.60 -7.02
C ILE A 391 1.17 -5.58 -7.19
N GLY A 392 0.94 -6.66 -7.93
CA GLY A 392 1.94 -7.68 -8.17
C GLY A 392 1.40 -8.96 -8.81
N GLY A 393 2.31 -9.89 -9.07
CA GLY A 393 2.01 -11.23 -9.58
C GLY A 393 2.41 -11.37 -11.05
N THR A 394 3.32 -12.30 -11.29
CA THR A 394 3.67 -12.82 -12.61
C THR A 394 2.86 -14.08 -12.90
N VAL A 395 2.67 -14.39 -14.17
CA VAL A 395 2.20 -15.70 -14.63
C VAL A 395 3.17 -16.20 -15.71
N PRO A 396 3.84 -17.34 -15.48
CA PRO A 396 4.77 -17.90 -16.44
C PRO A 396 4.02 -18.42 -17.66
N MET A 397 4.49 -18.08 -18.86
CA MET A 397 3.93 -18.61 -20.10
C MET A 397 4.74 -19.80 -20.60
N SER A 398 4.06 -20.87 -21.00
CA SER A 398 4.73 -22.11 -21.46
C SER A 398 5.55 -21.94 -22.73
N ASN A 399 5.23 -20.96 -23.57
CA ASN A 399 5.85 -20.70 -24.88
C ASN A 399 6.12 -19.19 -25.11
N GLY A 400 6.39 -18.40 -24.06
CA GLY A 400 6.59 -16.95 -24.20
C GLY A 400 7.20 -16.31 -22.95
N PRO A 401 7.46 -14.99 -22.97
CA PRO A 401 7.87 -14.28 -21.77
C PRO A 401 6.74 -14.30 -20.72
N ASP A 402 7.13 -14.38 -19.45
CA ASP A 402 6.22 -14.18 -18.31
C ASP A 402 5.43 -12.88 -18.45
N VAL A 403 4.15 -12.92 -18.11
CA VAL A 403 3.26 -11.75 -18.10
C VAL A 403 3.05 -11.27 -16.68
N TRP A 404 3.11 -9.96 -16.46
CA TRP A 404 2.84 -9.31 -15.17
C TRP A 404 1.66 -8.34 -15.26
N GLY A 405 1.17 -7.96 -14.06
CA GLY A 405 0.00 -7.10 -13.92
C GLY A 405 0.31 -5.64 -14.23
N SER A 406 -0.73 -4.84 -14.42
CA SER A 406 -0.58 -3.40 -14.58
C SER A 406 -1.66 -2.62 -13.84
N PHE A 407 -1.31 -1.44 -13.36
CA PHE A 407 -2.24 -0.51 -12.71
C PHE A 407 -2.11 0.87 -13.34
N SER A 408 -3.23 1.43 -13.82
CA SER A 408 -3.28 2.74 -14.47
C SER A 408 -4.33 3.63 -13.83
N ALA A 409 -3.92 4.83 -13.42
CA ALA A 409 -4.79 5.85 -12.81
C ALA A 409 -4.16 7.25 -13.00
N PRO A 410 -4.95 8.34 -13.08
CA PRO A 410 -4.41 9.70 -13.15
C PRO A 410 -3.59 10.06 -11.90
N ASP A 411 -4.12 9.75 -10.70
CA ASP A 411 -3.52 9.99 -9.39
C ASP A 411 -3.82 8.83 -8.43
N ILE A 412 -2.94 8.61 -7.45
CA ILE A 412 -3.11 7.60 -6.39
C ILE A 412 -2.83 8.23 -5.02
N ARG A 413 -3.72 8.01 -4.06
CA ARG A 413 -3.50 8.31 -2.65
C ARG A 413 -3.73 7.06 -1.81
N VAL A 414 -2.74 6.69 -1.01
CA VAL A 414 -2.81 5.51 -0.13
C VAL A 414 -2.12 5.74 1.21
N ASN A 415 -2.50 4.95 2.21
CA ASN A 415 -1.73 4.87 3.46
C ASN A 415 -0.58 3.87 3.31
N GLU A 416 -0.88 2.68 2.79
CA GLU A 416 0.10 1.63 2.54
C GLU A 416 0.16 1.28 1.06
N PHE A 417 1.37 1.08 0.55
CA PHE A 417 1.62 0.74 -0.84
C PHE A 417 2.57 -0.45 -0.96
N ASP A 418 2.11 -1.51 -1.62
CA ASP A 418 2.83 -2.78 -1.76
C ASP A 418 3.01 -3.08 -3.25
N TRP A 419 4.16 -2.67 -3.80
CA TRP A 419 4.48 -2.73 -5.22
C TRP A 419 5.48 -3.85 -5.52
N GLY A 420 4.92 -5.03 -5.80
CA GLY A 420 5.61 -6.20 -6.36
C GLY A 420 5.93 -6.05 -7.85
N VAL A 421 6.04 -7.15 -8.59
CA VAL A 421 6.18 -7.13 -10.06
C VAL A 421 4.85 -6.72 -10.72
N ALA A 422 4.74 -5.45 -11.11
CA ALA A 422 3.64 -4.90 -11.90
C ALA A 422 4.04 -3.57 -12.55
N ASP A 423 3.46 -3.25 -13.71
CA ASP A 423 3.58 -1.92 -14.33
C ASP A 423 2.69 -0.91 -13.61
N LEU A 424 3.17 0.32 -13.46
CA LEU A 424 2.46 1.40 -12.81
C LEU A 424 2.41 2.64 -13.70
N HIS A 425 1.26 2.90 -14.32
CA HIS A 425 1.05 4.06 -15.17
C HIS A 425 0.27 5.14 -14.42
N VAL A 426 1.01 6.02 -13.73
CA VAL A 426 0.44 7.19 -13.04
C VAL A 426 1.19 8.44 -13.50
N PRO A 427 0.61 9.26 -14.41
CA PRO A 427 1.23 10.49 -14.88
C PRO A 427 1.17 11.62 -13.84
N GLY A 428 0.16 11.59 -12.95
CA GLY A 428 0.02 12.53 -11.83
C GLY A 428 0.85 12.11 -10.61
N ARG A 429 0.26 12.22 -9.42
CA ARG A 429 0.93 12.00 -8.14
C ARG A 429 0.49 10.70 -7.48
N ILE A 430 1.46 9.91 -7.04
CA ILE A 430 1.30 8.82 -6.08
C ILE A 430 1.68 9.37 -4.71
N THR A 431 0.75 9.40 -3.75
CA THR A 431 0.99 9.86 -2.38
C THR A 431 0.80 8.72 -1.39
N VAL A 432 1.89 8.27 -0.78
CA VAL A 432 1.88 7.25 0.29
C VAL A 432 2.06 7.95 1.64
N THR A 433 1.07 7.92 2.52
CA THR A 433 1.16 8.63 3.83
C THR A 433 1.82 7.81 4.94
N GLY A 434 1.74 6.48 4.85
CA GLY A 434 2.33 5.51 5.78
C GLY A 434 3.57 4.85 5.18
N ASN A 435 3.47 3.56 4.86
CA ASN A 435 4.58 2.70 4.44
C ASN A 435 4.47 2.31 2.96
N ALA A 436 5.58 2.36 2.22
CA ALA A 436 5.72 1.74 0.90
C ALA A 436 6.71 0.57 0.95
N ARG A 437 6.41 -0.52 0.25
CA ARG A 437 7.34 -1.63 -0.02
C ARG A 437 7.48 -1.80 -1.52
N LEU A 438 8.68 -1.59 -2.04
CA LEU A 438 9.02 -1.72 -3.46
C LEU A 438 9.84 -3.00 -3.65
N HIS A 439 9.24 -4.07 -4.19
CA HIS A 439 9.87 -5.39 -4.26
C HIS A 439 9.47 -6.18 -5.52
N GLY A 440 10.00 -7.37 -5.69
CA GLY A 440 9.85 -8.16 -6.90
C GLY A 440 10.93 -7.79 -7.92
N GLY A 441 11.76 -8.77 -8.23
CA GLY A 441 12.93 -8.59 -9.09
C GLY A 441 12.66 -8.68 -10.58
N ALA A 442 13.75 -8.73 -11.34
CA ALA A 442 13.73 -9.01 -12.77
C ALA A 442 13.06 -10.36 -13.06
N VAL A 443 12.05 -10.35 -13.93
CA VAL A 443 11.31 -11.57 -14.33
C VAL A 443 12.09 -12.35 -15.40
N SER A 444 12.88 -11.64 -16.19
CA SER A 444 13.83 -12.17 -17.16
C SER A 444 15.02 -11.23 -17.26
N TYR A 445 16.07 -11.67 -17.93
CA TYR A 445 17.23 -10.86 -18.26
C TYR A 445 17.43 -10.87 -19.77
N THR A 446 17.66 -9.69 -20.35
CA THR A 446 18.09 -9.55 -21.75
C THR A 446 19.43 -8.86 -21.79
N THR A 447 20.25 -9.13 -22.79
CA THR A 447 21.38 -8.25 -23.09
C THR A 447 20.89 -7.07 -23.91
N ASP A 448 21.28 -5.84 -23.55
CA ASP A 448 21.29 -4.75 -24.52
C ASP A 448 22.22 -5.14 -25.70
N GLY A 449 22.08 -4.48 -26.85
CA GLY A 449 22.89 -4.79 -28.03
C GLY A 449 24.41 -4.59 -27.85
N ASN A 450 24.84 -4.08 -26.70
CA ASN A 450 26.23 -3.83 -26.32
C ASN A 450 26.76 -4.87 -25.31
N GLY A 451 25.93 -5.84 -24.90
CA GLY A 451 26.29 -6.91 -23.97
C GLY A 451 26.00 -6.62 -22.49
N ASN A 452 25.41 -5.48 -22.13
CA ASN A 452 25.00 -5.22 -20.75
C ASN A 452 23.75 -6.00 -20.40
N VAL A 453 23.70 -6.61 -19.23
CA VAL A 453 22.48 -7.23 -18.72
C VAL A 453 21.48 -6.15 -18.29
N GLU A 454 20.29 -6.20 -18.88
CA GLU A 454 19.13 -5.38 -18.55
C GLU A 454 17.99 -6.27 -18.05
N PRO A 455 17.25 -5.86 -17.01
CA PRO A 455 16.16 -6.65 -16.46
C PRO A 455 14.92 -6.46 -17.34
N GLY A 456 14.29 -7.57 -17.76
CA GLY A 456 13.07 -7.55 -18.57
C GLY A 456 11.88 -6.88 -17.89
N TYR A 457 11.96 -6.63 -16.58
CA TYR A 457 11.04 -5.81 -15.80
C TYR A 457 11.82 -4.81 -14.93
N SER A 458 11.41 -3.53 -14.97
CA SER A 458 11.91 -2.44 -14.11
C SER A 458 10.74 -1.66 -13.51
N LYS A 459 10.94 -1.02 -12.35
CA LYS A 459 9.92 -0.17 -11.73
C LYS A 459 9.93 1.22 -12.36
N VAL A 460 8.99 1.50 -13.25
CA VAL A 460 8.91 2.78 -13.97
C VAL A 460 8.10 3.82 -13.19
N VAL A 461 8.72 4.97 -12.88
CA VAL A 461 8.11 6.14 -12.24
C VAL A 461 8.21 7.33 -13.20
N ASN A 462 7.11 7.65 -13.88
CA ASN A 462 7.02 8.79 -14.82
C ASN A 462 6.31 10.01 -14.23
N GLY A 463 5.44 9.82 -13.24
CA GLY A 463 4.80 10.89 -12.46
C GLY A 463 5.59 11.29 -11.22
N TRP A 464 4.90 11.69 -10.14
CA TRP A 464 5.53 12.03 -8.86
C TRP A 464 5.16 11.04 -7.75
N LEU A 465 6.13 10.24 -7.32
CA LEU A 465 6.04 9.35 -6.16
C LEU A 465 6.48 10.08 -4.87
N SER A 466 5.50 10.40 -4.02
CA SER A 466 5.68 11.08 -2.73
C SER A 466 5.55 10.07 -1.60
N LEU A 467 6.66 9.81 -0.91
CA LEU A 467 6.78 8.73 0.08
C LEU A 467 6.75 9.25 1.51
N GLY A 468 5.98 8.52 2.35
CA GLY A 468 6.15 8.46 3.79
C GLY A 468 7.41 7.66 4.11
N HIS A 469 7.29 6.59 4.88
CA HIS A 469 8.37 5.61 5.02
C HIS A 469 8.35 4.64 3.84
N ALA A 470 9.52 4.17 3.40
CA ALA A 470 9.62 3.24 2.29
C ALA A 470 10.79 2.26 2.46
N SER A 471 10.64 1.04 1.95
CA SER A 471 11.76 0.16 1.62
C SER A 471 11.75 -0.23 0.14
N TRP A 472 12.94 -0.44 -0.43
CA TRP A 472 13.16 -0.98 -1.75
C TRP A 472 14.14 -2.13 -1.68
N SER A 473 13.73 -3.30 -2.15
CA SER A 473 14.50 -4.55 -2.06
C SER A 473 15.79 -4.55 -2.90
N GLY A 474 15.88 -3.69 -3.92
CA GLY A 474 16.98 -3.69 -4.87
C GLY A 474 17.02 -4.90 -5.81
N GLU A 475 15.92 -5.65 -5.95
CA GLU A 475 15.87 -6.82 -6.84
C GLU A 475 15.70 -6.46 -8.33
N THR A 476 15.38 -5.19 -8.63
CA THR A 476 15.37 -4.61 -9.98
C THR A 476 15.51 -3.09 -9.91
N ASP A 477 15.92 -2.49 -11.02
CA ASP A 477 16.08 -1.04 -11.21
C ASP A 477 14.75 -0.29 -10.99
N ILE A 478 14.87 0.94 -10.46
CA ILE A 478 13.81 1.95 -10.52
C ILE A 478 14.22 2.97 -11.59
N ALA A 479 13.38 3.18 -12.60
CA ALA A 479 13.67 4.05 -13.75
C ALA A 479 12.53 5.03 -14.04
N GLY A 480 12.74 6.02 -14.91
CA GLY A 480 11.67 6.81 -15.52
C GLY A 480 11.88 8.31 -15.53
N SER A 481 11.02 9.03 -16.25
CA SER A 481 11.10 10.49 -16.40
C SER A 481 10.62 11.29 -15.17
N GLY A 482 10.12 10.59 -14.15
CA GLY A 482 9.43 11.17 -13.02
C GLY A 482 10.31 11.56 -11.84
N ARG A 483 9.64 11.74 -10.70
CA ARG A 483 10.23 12.25 -9.45
C ARG A 483 9.90 11.34 -8.28
N ILE A 484 10.89 11.05 -7.44
CA ILE A 484 10.67 10.46 -6.11
C ILE A 484 11.00 11.52 -5.05
N SER A 485 10.19 11.62 -3.99
CA SER A 485 10.47 12.52 -2.86
C SER A 485 10.19 11.87 -1.51
N VAL A 486 11.19 11.88 -0.64
CA VAL A 486 11.11 11.46 0.77
C VAL A 486 10.88 12.71 1.64
N ALA A 487 9.82 12.70 2.44
CA ALA A 487 9.48 13.82 3.31
C ALA A 487 10.42 13.92 4.54
N SER A 488 10.43 15.08 5.20
CA SER A 488 11.25 15.26 6.41
C SER A 488 10.80 14.33 7.55
N ARG A 489 11.78 13.86 8.35
CA ARG A 489 11.61 12.82 9.39
C ARG A 489 11.09 11.47 8.89
N ARG A 490 11.09 11.21 7.57
CA ARG A 490 10.79 9.89 6.99
C ARG A 490 12.06 9.18 6.53
N VAL A 491 11.97 7.87 6.36
CA VAL A 491 13.08 7.01 5.96
C VAL A 491 12.76 6.30 4.65
N PHE A 492 13.70 6.34 3.71
CA PHE A 492 13.77 5.43 2.57
C PHE A 492 14.92 4.45 2.81
N ILE A 493 14.60 3.16 2.87
CA ILE A 493 15.57 2.08 3.07
C ILE A 493 15.84 1.44 1.71
N ASP A 494 17.10 1.48 1.29
CA ASP A 494 17.61 0.74 0.15
C ASP A 494 18.27 -0.55 0.67
N GLU A 495 17.61 -1.66 0.41
CA GLU A 495 17.94 -3.00 0.90
C GLU A 495 18.83 -3.78 -0.11
N THR A 496 19.24 -3.15 -1.22
CA THR A 496 19.97 -3.76 -2.34
C THR A 496 21.15 -4.62 -1.88
N ALA A 497 20.96 -5.93 -1.89
CA ALA A 497 21.87 -6.90 -1.28
C ALA A 497 23.01 -7.34 -2.22
N ALA A 498 22.81 -7.26 -3.53
CA ALA A 498 23.77 -7.65 -4.56
C ALA A 498 23.68 -6.71 -5.78
N ASN A 499 24.63 -6.83 -6.70
CA ASN A 499 24.56 -6.22 -8.02
C ASN A 499 23.54 -6.97 -8.92
N LEU A 500 23.00 -6.31 -9.94
CA LEU A 500 22.10 -6.95 -10.91
C LEU A 500 22.84 -8.04 -11.68
N ASP A 501 22.23 -9.22 -11.78
CA ASP A 501 22.81 -10.42 -12.39
C ASP A 501 24.27 -10.67 -11.97
N ALA A 502 24.48 -10.81 -10.67
CA ALA A 502 25.79 -11.09 -10.07
C ALA A 502 26.52 -12.32 -10.66
N ASN A 503 25.81 -13.22 -11.35
CA ASN A 503 26.38 -14.40 -11.99
C ASN A 503 27.12 -14.08 -13.31
N ASN A 504 26.79 -12.97 -13.98
CA ASN A 504 27.32 -12.61 -15.30
C ASN A 504 28.05 -11.25 -15.29
N GLY A 505 28.96 -11.05 -14.33
CA GLY A 505 29.75 -9.80 -14.22
C GLY A 505 28.98 -8.59 -13.69
N GLY A 506 27.97 -8.85 -12.86
CA GLY A 506 26.86 -7.96 -12.53
C GLY A 506 27.14 -6.47 -12.25
N ARG A 507 26.24 -5.63 -12.77
CA ARG A 507 26.26 -4.16 -12.69
C ARG A 507 25.54 -3.60 -11.45
N PRO A 508 25.79 -2.34 -11.03
CA PRO A 508 24.96 -1.68 -10.03
C PRO A 508 23.46 -1.71 -10.36
N ILE A 509 22.63 -1.78 -9.33
CA ILE A 509 21.18 -1.57 -9.44
C ILE A 509 20.92 -0.06 -9.57
N ARG A 510 20.11 0.35 -10.55
CA ARG A 510 19.92 1.77 -10.86
C ARG A 510 18.72 2.37 -10.13
N LEU A 511 18.96 3.55 -9.55
CA LEU A 511 17.95 4.53 -9.15
C LEU A 511 17.92 5.64 -10.20
N GLY A 512 17.39 5.30 -11.38
CA GLY A 512 17.37 6.10 -12.60
C GLY A 512 16.07 6.87 -12.85
N VAL A 513 15.51 7.49 -11.81
CA VAL A 513 14.46 8.51 -11.98
C VAL A 513 15.08 9.87 -12.29
N ALA A 514 14.42 10.72 -13.07
CA ALA A 514 14.95 12.04 -13.44
C ALA A 514 15.33 12.90 -12.21
N ARG A 515 14.56 12.79 -11.11
CA ARG A 515 14.84 13.50 -9.85
C ARG A 515 14.48 12.69 -8.60
N PHE A 516 15.41 12.60 -7.66
CA PHE A 516 15.19 12.11 -6.29
C PHE A 516 15.39 13.25 -5.28
N ASP A 517 14.43 13.50 -4.39
CA ASP A 517 14.58 14.49 -3.31
C ASP A 517 14.51 13.83 -1.93
N ASN A 518 15.65 13.78 -1.24
CA ASN A 518 15.75 13.33 0.14
C ASN A 518 15.71 14.52 1.10
N ASN A 519 14.56 14.75 1.75
CA ASN A 519 14.43 15.70 2.88
C ASN A 519 14.44 14.98 4.24
N GLY A 520 14.51 13.66 4.25
CA GLY A 520 14.45 12.80 5.42
C GLY A 520 15.76 12.04 5.63
N THR A 521 15.69 10.72 5.69
CA THR A 521 16.87 9.84 5.70
C THR A 521 16.78 8.82 4.57
N TYR A 522 17.79 8.77 3.71
CA TYR A 522 18.02 7.64 2.82
C TYR A 522 19.07 6.74 3.49
N ARG A 523 18.75 5.45 3.70
CA ARG A 523 19.66 4.46 4.28
C ARG A 523 19.90 3.32 3.30
N LYS A 524 21.11 3.21 2.77
CA LYS A 524 21.58 2.04 2.03
C LYS A 524 22.16 1.04 3.03
N ILE A 525 21.48 -0.08 3.22
CA ILE A 525 21.83 -1.10 4.23
C ILE A 525 22.29 -2.44 3.65
N GLY A 526 21.91 -2.75 2.41
CA GLY A 526 22.35 -3.97 1.73
C GLY A 526 23.79 -3.86 1.22
N ALA A 527 24.45 -5.01 1.03
CA ALA A 527 25.86 -5.10 0.64
C ALA A 527 26.15 -4.79 -0.84
N GLY A 528 25.13 -4.76 -1.72
CA GLY A 528 25.29 -4.49 -3.15
C GLY A 528 25.55 -3.02 -3.49
N THR A 529 25.71 -2.73 -4.78
CA THR A 529 25.93 -1.35 -5.27
C THR A 529 24.65 -0.74 -5.85
N THR A 530 24.24 0.42 -5.35
CA THR A 530 23.20 1.25 -5.99
C THR A 530 23.84 2.39 -6.78
N GLU A 531 23.33 2.68 -7.97
CA GLU A 531 23.73 3.83 -8.79
C GLU A 531 22.56 4.79 -9.05
N SER A 532 22.66 6.03 -8.55
CA SER A 532 21.76 7.14 -8.89
C SER A 532 22.25 7.84 -10.16
N THR A 533 21.54 7.62 -11.27
CA THR A 533 21.88 8.20 -12.58
C THR A 533 21.20 9.55 -12.86
N GLY A 534 20.10 9.86 -12.16
CA GLY A 534 19.39 11.14 -12.25
C GLY A 534 19.88 12.20 -11.26
N THR A 535 19.14 13.31 -11.14
CA THR A 535 19.47 14.37 -10.17
C THR A 535 19.05 13.96 -8.75
N PHE A 536 20.01 13.86 -7.83
CA PHE A 536 19.78 13.57 -6.43
C PHE A 536 19.93 14.84 -5.58
N ASN A 537 18.84 15.34 -4.99
CA ASN A 537 18.89 16.43 -4.01
C ASN A 537 18.84 15.86 -2.60
N ASN A 538 19.92 15.98 -1.85
CA ASN A 538 20.05 15.58 -0.46
C ASN A 538 20.03 16.81 0.45
N ALA A 539 18.87 17.13 1.01
CA ALA A 539 18.70 18.14 2.06
C ALA A 539 18.64 17.53 3.48
N GLY A 540 18.35 16.22 3.56
CA GLY A 540 18.37 15.44 4.79
C GLY A 540 19.70 14.71 5.01
N THR A 541 19.63 13.45 5.43
CA THR A 541 20.81 12.56 5.56
C THR A 541 20.76 11.44 4.53
N LEU A 542 21.83 11.24 3.77
CA LEU A 542 22.08 10.02 3.03
C LEU A 542 23.16 9.24 3.75
N ARG A 543 22.83 8.02 4.18
CA ARG A 543 23.73 7.13 4.89
C ARG A 543 23.90 5.82 4.14
N VAL A 544 25.15 5.37 4.02
CA VAL A 544 25.50 4.04 3.51
C VAL A 544 26.18 3.27 4.64
N GLU A 545 25.74 2.04 4.88
CA GLU A 545 26.10 1.24 6.05
C GLU A 545 26.69 -0.12 5.64
N GLY A 546 27.54 -0.69 6.49
CA GLY A 546 28.15 -2.01 6.26
C GLY A 546 29.11 -1.97 5.08
N THR A 547 29.11 -3.01 4.24
CA THR A 547 29.98 -3.10 3.05
C THR A 547 29.33 -2.55 1.77
N GLY A 548 28.16 -1.89 1.87
CA GLY A 548 27.42 -1.38 0.72
C GLY A 548 28.15 -0.26 -0.02
N GLN A 549 27.74 -0.03 -1.27
CA GLN A 549 28.22 1.10 -2.08
C GLN A 549 27.06 1.91 -2.66
N MET A 550 27.22 3.24 -2.69
CA MET A 550 26.34 4.18 -3.39
C MET A 550 27.15 4.98 -4.40
N ILE A 551 26.71 4.99 -5.66
CA ILE A 551 27.32 5.75 -6.76
C ILE A 551 26.33 6.82 -7.21
N PHE A 552 26.81 8.05 -7.44
CA PHE A 552 26.06 9.10 -8.13
C PHE A 552 26.77 9.39 -9.45
N SER A 553 26.23 8.92 -10.56
CA SER A 553 26.69 9.28 -11.91
C SER A 553 25.93 10.49 -12.46
N GLY A 554 24.71 10.74 -11.98
CA GLY A 554 24.00 12.00 -12.19
C GLY A 554 24.45 13.12 -11.24
N THR A 555 23.79 14.29 -11.35
CA THR A 555 24.03 15.45 -10.50
C THR A 555 23.66 15.16 -9.04
N LEU A 556 24.59 15.39 -8.11
CA LEU A 556 24.33 15.40 -6.67
C LEU A 556 24.31 16.83 -6.13
N ASN A 557 23.22 17.21 -5.47
CA ASN A 557 23.09 18.44 -4.71
C ASN A 557 22.97 18.11 -3.21
N ASN A 558 24.06 18.26 -2.48
CA ASN A 558 24.17 17.91 -1.06
C ASN A 558 24.19 19.16 -0.17
N THR A 559 23.00 19.69 0.17
CA THR A 559 22.87 20.71 1.21
C THR A 559 22.77 20.11 2.62
N GLY A 560 22.47 18.82 2.72
CA GLY A 560 22.42 18.04 3.95
C GLY A 560 23.71 17.27 4.24
N THR A 561 23.58 16.01 4.64
CA THR A 561 24.68 15.13 5.07
C THR A 561 24.85 13.91 4.18
N LEU A 562 26.07 13.64 3.72
CA LEU A 562 26.51 12.33 3.26
C LEU A 562 27.27 11.63 4.40
N GLU A 563 26.92 10.38 4.68
CA GLU A 563 27.49 9.61 5.78
C GLU A 563 27.86 8.19 5.33
N ALA A 564 29.15 7.87 5.28
CA ALA A 564 29.65 6.53 5.03
C ALA A 564 29.99 5.85 6.37
N ARG A 565 29.42 4.67 6.66
CA ARG A 565 29.67 3.89 7.89
C ARG A 565 30.17 2.49 7.55
N GLY A 566 31.49 2.33 7.48
CA GLY A 566 32.17 1.13 6.96
C GLY A 566 32.04 0.95 5.44
N ALA A 567 31.31 1.85 4.77
CA ALA A 567 30.80 1.72 3.41
C ALA A 567 31.42 2.72 2.43
N ARG A 568 31.19 2.58 1.12
CA ARG A 568 31.73 3.51 0.11
C ARG A 568 30.65 4.39 -0.53
N ILE A 569 30.92 5.69 -0.64
CA ILE A 569 30.12 6.63 -1.44
C ILE A 569 31.00 7.19 -2.57
N ASP A 570 30.56 7.10 -3.82
CA ASP A 570 31.24 7.69 -4.98
C ASP A 570 30.34 8.72 -5.70
N VAL A 571 30.73 9.98 -5.68
CA VAL A 571 30.12 11.03 -6.51
C VAL A 571 30.94 11.16 -7.78
N ARG A 572 30.49 10.50 -8.86
CA ARG A 572 31.16 10.49 -10.18
C ARG A 572 30.63 11.58 -11.12
N GLY A 573 29.35 11.92 -10.99
CA GLY A 573 28.70 13.05 -11.65
C GLY A 573 29.05 14.41 -11.02
N SER A 574 28.32 15.45 -11.39
CA SER A 574 28.55 16.80 -10.88
C SER A 574 28.09 16.97 -9.42
N LEU A 575 28.86 17.69 -8.62
CA LEU A 575 28.53 18.06 -7.25
C LEU A 575 28.17 19.54 -7.17
N ALA A 576 26.95 19.88 -6.75
CA ALA A 576 26.48 21.28 -6.71
C ALA A 576 27.26 22.16 -5.71
N GLN A 577 27.89 21.55 -4.70
CA GLN A 577 28.71 22.20 -3.69
C GLN A 577 30.20 22.31 -4.09
N TRP A 578 30.55 22.09 -5.36
CA TRP A 578 31.91 22.24 -5.87
C TRP A 578 32.08 23.48 -6.75
N SER A 579 32.91 24.43 -6.33
CA SER A 579 33.43 25.49 -7.21
C SER A 579 34.78 25.04 -7.78
N ALA A 580 34.79 24.65 -9.05
CA ALA A 580 36.01 24.27 -9.74
C ALA A 580 36.99 25.45 -9.90
N ALA A 581 36.49 26.68 -10.06
CA ALA A 581 37.30 27.88 -10.23
C ALA A 581 38.11 28.23 -8.97
N ASP A 582 37.50 28.10 -7.78
CA ASP A 582 38.16 28.35 -6.50
C ASP A 582 38.83 27.10 -5.90
N ARG A 583 38.66 25.93 -6.56
CA ARG A 583 38.87 24.59 -6.01
C ARG A 583 38.26 24.44 -4.59
N ARG A 584 37.01 24.91 -4.44
CA ARG A 584 36.34 25.11 -3.14
C ARG A 584 35.16 24.18 -2.96
N LEU A 585 35.12 23.47 -1.84
CA LEU A 585 33.93 22.78 -1.36
C LEU A 585 33.08 23.80 -0.59
N THR A 586 31.96 24.22 -1.17
CA THR A 586 31.22 25.44 -0.77
C THR A 586 30.19 25.22 0.34
N GLY A 587 29.87 23.97 0.68
CA GLY A 587 28.91 23.65 1.75
C GLY A 587 28.57 22.16 1.79
N GLY A 588 27.54 21.81 2.59
CA GLY A 588 27.17 20.44 2.88
C GLY A 588 27.96 19.82 4.05
N THR A 589 27.58 18.60 4.43
CA THR A 589 28.29 17.80 5.45
C THR A 589 28.72 16.46 4.87
N TYR A 590 29.97 16.08 5.13
CA TYR A 590 30.63 14.86 4.63
C TYR A 590 31.25 14.12 5.82
N LEU A 591 30.62 13.02 6.23
CA LEU A 591 31.04 12.20 7.37
C LEU A 591 31.54 10.85 6.85
N SER A 592 32.84 10.58 6.95
CA SER A 592 33.36 9.24 6.67
C SER A 592 33.78 8.56 7.96
N ASN A 593 33.11 7.47 8.30
CA ASN A 593 33.39 6.62 9.44
C ASN A 593 33.87 5.25 8.93
N GLY A 594 35.18 5.00 9.07
CA GLY A 594 35.82 3.73 8.78
C GLY A 594 36.02 3.36 7.31
N ASN A 595 35.68 4.21 6.33
CA ASN A 595 35.87 3.92 4.89
C ASN A 595 35.90 5.22 4.02
N VAL A 596 35.37 5.21 2.79
CA VAL A 596 35.67 6.21 1.75
C VAL A 596 34.43 6.99 1.31
N ILE A 597 34.59 8.32 1.23
CA ILE A 597 33.79 9.17 0.33
C ILE A 597 34.70 9.62 -0.83
N GLY A 598 34.38 9.24 -2.06
CA GLY A 598 35.05 9.68 -3.28
C GLY A 598 34.24 10.75 -4.01
N LEU A 599 34.86 11.85 -4.41
CA LEU A 599 34.26 12.97 -5.14
C LEU A 599 35.01 13.20 -6.46
N ASN A 600 34.31 13.32 -7.58
CA ASN A 600 34.93 13.66 -8.86
C ASN A 600 35.05 15.18 -8.98
N LEU A 601 36.23 15.71 -8.70
CA LEU A 601 36.45 17.17 -8.66
C LEU A 601 36.81 17.76 -10.04
N GLY A 602 36.71 16.96 -11.12
CA GLY A 602 36.93 17.38 -12.50
C GLY A 602 38.40 17.58 -12.91
N SER A 603 39.35 17.50 -11.97
CA SER A 603 40.79 17.51 -12.21
C SER A 603 41.52 16.73 -11.12
N ALA A 604 42.79 16.39 -11.33
CA ALA A 604 43.60 15.71 -10.32
C ALA A 604 43.92 16.57 -9.07
N ALA A 605 43.74 17.90 -9.13
CA ALA A 605 44.30 18.84 -8.16
C ALA A 605 43.72 18.75 -6.74
N GLY A 606 42.52 18.19 -6.52
CA GLY A 606 41.90 18.11 -5.20
C GLY A 606 41.24 19.41 -4.73
N ILE A 607 40.99 19.52 -3.42
CA ILE A 607 40.36 20.66 -2.73
C ILE A 607 41.44 21.65 -2.26
N ALA A 608 41.31 22.93 -2.61
CA ALA A 608 42.13 24.02 -2.03
C ALA A 608 41.47 24.64 -0.81
N ARG A 609 40.14 24.78 -0.85
CA ARG A 609 39.37 25.55 0.15
C ARG A 609 38.20 24.72 0.67
N ASN A 610 38.12 24.53 1.98
CA ASN A 610 36.99 23.86 2.63
C ASN A 610 36.10 24.85 3.39
N SER A 611 34.86 25.01 2.94
CA SER A 611 33.78 25.74 3.63
C SER A 611 32.64 24.81 4.08
N ALA A 612 32.77 23.53 3.82
CA ALA A 612 31.84 22.50 4.25
C ALA A 612 32.21 21.99 5.65
N ARG A 613 31.39 21.08 6.19
CA ARG A 613 31.79 20.24 7.32
C ARG A 613 32.33 18.91 6.79
N ILE A 614 33.59 18.63 7.08
CA ILE A 614 34.28 17.37 6.79
C ILE A 614 34.62 16.70 8.12
N GLU A 615 34.28 15.43 8.27
CA GLU A 615 34.57 14.64 9.47
C GLU A 615 35.04 13.25 9.05
N LEU A 616 36.24 12.88 9.50
CA LEU A 616 36.86 11.57 9.28
C LEU A 616 37.02 10.88 10.63
N ARG A 617 36.48 9.66 10.77
CA ARG A 617 36.52 8.83 12.00
C ARG A 617 37.07 7.45 11.68
N GLY A 618 38.12 7.02 12.37
CA GLY A 618 38.75 5.72 12.15
C GLY A 618 39.93 5.76 11.17
N ALA A 619 40.93 4.91 11.39
CA ALA A 619 42.15 4.85 10.59
C ALA A 619 41.94 4.62 9.07
N ALA A 620 40.81 4.03 8.67
CA ALA A 620 40.42 3.80 7.28
C ALA A 620 39.56 4.92 6.67
N ALA A 621 39.16 5.95 7.44
CA ALA A 621 38.35 7.05 6.93
C ALA A 621 39.15 7.94 5.95
N ARG A 622 38.64 8.12 4.73
CA ARG A 622 39.22 8.98 3.70
C ARG A 622 38.19 9.81 2.95
N LEU A 623 38.63 10.95 2.44
CA LEU A 623 37.93 11.74 1.44
C LEU A 623 38.82 11.77 0.19
N PHE A 624 38.39 11.12 -0.89
CA PHE A 624 39.16 11.00 -2.12
C PHE A 624 38.62 11.90 -3.24
N ASN A 625 39.54 12.36 -4.09
CA ASN A 625 39.27 12.89 -5.41
C ASN A 625 39.38 11.72 -6.41
N ASN A 626 38.26 11.17 -6.88
CA ASN A 626 38.21 9.96 -7.72
C ASN A 626 38.33 10.28 -9.24
N HIS A 627 38.92 11.43 -9.59
CA HIS A 627 39.05 11.91 -10.95
C HIS A 627 39.81 10.92 -11.87
N GLY A 628 39.19 10.59 -13.01
CA GLY A 628 39.73 9.63 -13.97
C GLY A 628 39.67 8.17 -13.49
N GLY A 629 38.84 7.85 -12.49
CA GLY A 629 38.74 6.50 -11.92
C GLY A 629 39.88 6.12 -10.97
N VAL A 630 40.71 7.10 -10.58
CA VAL A 630 41.84 6.91 -9.66
C VAL A 630 41.59 7.73 -8.40
N ASP A 631 41.50 7.06 -7.26
CA ASP A 631 41.43 7.69 -5.95
C ASP A 631 42.74 8.41 -5.61
N ARG A 632 42.64 9.68 -5.20
CA ARG A 632 43.74 10.50 -4.68
C ARG A 632 43.26 11.23 -3.44
N GLU A 633 44.11 11.53 -2.47
CA GLU A 633 43.71 12.27 -1.26
C GLU A 633 43.13 13.64 -1.63
N ALA A 634 41.84 13.88 -1.34
CA ALA A 634 41.16 15.12 -1.75
C ALA A 634 41.71 16.35 -1.02
N LEU A 635 42.19 16.15 0.21
CA LEU A 635 42.67 17.20 1.11
C LEU A 635 44.17 17.48 0.94
N ALA A 636 44.90 16.71 0.12
CA ALA A 636 46.33 16.90 -0.09
C ALA A 636 46.71 18.33 -0.50
N SER A 637 45.86 19.03 -1.25
CA SER A 637 46.13 20.41 -1.67
C SER A 637 45.41 21.50 -0.84
N LEU A 638 44.87 21.15 0.34
CA LEU A 638 44.08 22.06 1.16
C LEU A 638 44.98 23.16 1.75
N THR A 639 44.69 24.41 1.40
CA THR A 639 45.44 25.59 1.90
C THR A 639 44.59 26.54 2.74
N LEU A 640 43.26 26.41 2.70
CA LEU A 640 42.34 27.20 3.53
C LEU A 640 41.18 26.35 4.05
N ASN A 641 40.97 26.36 5.36
CA ASN A 641 39.77 25.86 6.01
C ASN A 641 38.96 27.05 6.57
N ASP A 642 37.86 27.43 5.92
CA ASP A 642 36.88 28.42 6.41
C ASP A 642 35.55 27.79 6.86
N GLY A 643 35.47 26.45 6.83
CA GLY A 643 34.36 25.63 7.32
C GLY A 643 34.72 24.83 8.59
N SER A 644 34.55 23.51 8.54
CA SER A 644 34.92 22.60 9.64
C SER A 644 35.64 21.37 9.11
N LEU A 645 36.77 21.02 9.74
CA LEU A 645 37.53 19.79 9.48
C LEU A 645 37.76 19.06 10.81
N ARG A 646 37.26 17.83 10.93
CA ARG A 646 37.41 17.01 12.13
C ARG A 646 38.08 15.68 11.78
N VAL A 647 39.22 15.40 12.39
CA VAL A 647 40.05 14.20 12.17
C VAL A 647 40.10 13.43 13.49
N LEU A 648 39.34 12.35 13.61
CA LEU A 648 38.96 11.74 14.89
C LEU A 648 39.19 10.21 14.87
N GLU A 649 39.28 9.60 16.06
CA GLU A 649 39.32 8.15 16.24
C GLU A 649 40.45 7.48 15.43
N GLY A 650 41.66 8.06 15.43
CA GLY A 650 42.80 7.53 14.68
C GLY A 650 42.81 7.81 13.17
N ALA A 651 41.96 8.72 12.68
CA ALA A 651 42.03 9.19 11.29
C ALA A 651 43.31 10.00 11.03
N SER A 652 43.77 10.02 9.78
CA SER A 652 44.98 10.77 9.37
C SER A 652 44.69 11.60 8.13
N VAL A 653 45.13 12.86 8.14
CA VAL A 653 45.06 13.81 7.02
C VAL A 653 46.44 14.42 6.81
N LYS A 654 46.86 14.49 5.54
CA LYS A 654 48.09 15.18 5.12
C LYS A 654 47.76 16.28 4.11
N THR A 655 48.42 17.43 4.21
CA THR A 655 48.47 18.45 3.15
C THR A 655 49.92 18.63 2.64
N ASP A 656 50.07 18.74 1.33
CA ASP A 656 51.31 18.99 0.60
C ASP A 656 51.66 20.49 0.49
N ALA A 657 50.85 21.34 1.13
CA ALA A 657 51.04 22.79 1.20
C ALA A 657 50.53 23.34 2.54
N GLY A 658 50.99 24.54 2.89
CA GLY A 658 50.66 25.20 4.16
C GLY A 658 49.16 25.48 4.30
N LEU A 659 48.65 25.25 5.51
CA LEU A 659 47.21 25.30 5.82
C LEU A 659 46.90 26.51 6.70
N THR A 660 46.06 27.41 6.18
CA THR A 660 45.44 28.47 6.98
C THR A 660 44.08 28.02 7.52
N ASN A 661 43.89 28.07 8.84
CA ASN A 661 42.59 27.87 9.47
C ASN A 661 41.90 29.23 9.76
N GLN A 662 40.67 29.38 9.30
CA GLN A 662 39.75 30.50 9.56
C GLN A 662 38.39 30.02 10.11
N GLY A 663 38.11 28.72 10.01
CA GLY A 663 36.95 28.05 10.59
C GLY A 663 37.34 27.21 11.80
N SER A 664 36.82 25.98 11.88
CA SER A 664 37.11 25.04 12.96
C SER A 664 37.96 23.85 12.48
N ILE A 665 38.95 23.47 13.29
CA ILE A 665 39.69 22.21 13.17
C ILE A 665 39.58 21.44 14.49
N ALA A 666 39.42 20.12 14.42
CA ALA A 666 39.58 19.24 15.57
C ALA A 666 40.42 18.01 15.19
N VAL A 667 41.44 17.70 15.98
CA VAL A 667 42.26 16.49 15.88
C VAL A 667 42.07 15.71 17.19
N GLY A 668 41.42 14.56 17.14
CA GLY A 668 41.12 13.74 18.33
C GLY A 668 42.26 12.79 18.72
N GLU A 669 42.09 12.07 19.84
CA GLU A 669 43.01 11.02 20.29
C GLU A 669 43.42 10.06 19.16
N GLY A 670 44.74 9.81 19.07
CA GLY A 670 45.35 8.93 18.07
C GLY A 670 45.31 9.43 16.62
N SER A 671 44.61 10.54 16.34
CA SER A 671 44.54 11.13 15.00
C SER A 671 45.75 12.01 14.66
N VAL A 672 45.98 12.20 13.36
CA VAL A 672 47.08 13.03 12.83
C VAL A 672 46.57 14.03 11.81
N LEU A 673 46.97 15.29 11.95
CA LEU A 673 46.94 16.30 10.90
C LEU A 673 48.38 16.72 10.58
N GLU A 674 48.88 16.29 9.42
CA GLU A 674 50.19 16.67 8.88
C GLU A 674 50.03 17.78 7.84
N VAL A 675 50.80 18.86 7.96
CA VAL A 675 50.76 20.03 7.09
C VAL A 675 52.16 20.36 6.60
N ALA A 676 52.45 20.19 5.30
CA ALA A 676 53.73 20.64 4.75
C ALA A 676 53.83 22.19 4.82
N GLY A 677 54.95 22.73 5.29
CA GLY A 677 55.09 24.17 5.50
C GLY A 677 54.42 24.67 6.79
N LEU A 678 53.81 25.86 6.71
CA LEU A 678 53.20 26.56 7.85
C LEU A 678 51.76 26.10 8.07
N TYR A 679 51.44 25.68 9.30
CA TYR A 679 50.07 25.74 9.83
C TYR A 679 49.82 27.12 10.44
N ARG A 680 48.76 27.82 10.04
CA ARG A 680 48.40 29.14 10.58
C ARG A 680 46.93 29.24 10.95
N GLN A 681 46.62 29.35 12.24
CA GLN A 681 45.30 29.80 12.67
C GLN A 681 45.19 31.33 12.56
N SER A 682 44.10 31.83 11.97
CA SER A 682 43.89 33.26 11.74
C SER A 682 42.42 33.68 11.89
N GLY A 683 42.19 34.95 12.25
CA GLY A 683 40.85 35.48 12.51
C GLY A 683 40.36 35.26 13.95
N SER A 684 39.41 36.08 14.41
CA SER A 684 38.94 36.07 15.82
C SER A 684 37.86 35.02 16.14
N ARG A 685 37.45 34.23 15.15
CA ARG A 685 36.42 33.17 15.27
C ARG A 685 36.91 31.79 14.89
N SER A 686 38.19 31.64 14.52
CA SER A 686 38.76 30.34 14.26
C SER A 686 38.97 29.56 15.55
N GLN A 687 38.84 28.24 15.44
CA GLN A 687 38.94 27.29 16.54
C GLN A 687 39.85 26.13 16.13
N THR A 688 40.73 25.68 17.01
CA THR A 688 41.53 24.46 16.82
C THR A 688 41.61 23.66 18.11
N TRP A 689 41.07 22.45 18.11
CA TRP A 689 41.05 21.55 19.26
C TRP A 689 41.96 20.34 18.99
N ILE A 690 42.88 20.02 19.89
CA ILE A 690 43.93 19.02 19.64
C ILE A 690 44.09 18.09 20.85
N ASP A 691 43.63 16.86 20.66
CA ASP A 691 43.83 15.70 21.54
C ASP A 691 44.72 14.62 20.88
N GLY A 692 45.28 14.94 19.71
CA GLY A 692 46.17 14.08 18.92
C GLY A 692 47.40 14.83 18.43
N LEU A 693 47.87 14.51 17.23
CA LEU A 693 49.07 15.10 16.63
C LEU A 693 48.72 16.13 15.56
N LEU A 694 49.15 17.38 15.77
CA LEU A 694 49.31 18.38 14.70
C LEU A 694 50.81 18.51 14.37
N GLN A 695 51.16 18.18 13.12
CA GLN A 695 52.54 18.27 12.63
C GLN A 695 52.62 19.28 11.47
N ALA A 696 53.60 20.19 11.53
CA ALA A 696 53.94 21.11 10.46
C ALA A 696 55.41 21.52 10.50
N ASP A 697 55.95 22.18 9.46
CA ASP A 697 57.32 22.74 9.55
C ASP A 697 57.37 23.87 10.60
N SER A 698 56.28 24.64 10.69
CA SER A 698 56.03 25.65 11.73
C SER A 698 54.53 25.78 12.01
N ILE A 699 54.17 26.17 13.23
CA ILE A 699 52.78 26.28 13.70
C ILE A 699 52.58 27.68 14.28
N GLU A 700 51.57 28.42 13.81
CA GLU A 700 51.29 29.79 14.26
C GLU A 700 49.81 29.96 14.65
N PHE A 701 49.56 30.22 15.93
CA PHE A 701 48.23 30.59 16.43
C PHE A 701 48.10 32.11 16.46
N ALA A 702 47.93 32.72 15.29
CA ALA A 702 47.94 34.18 15.12
C ALA A 702 46.67 34.89 15.64
N GLY A 703 45.66 34.14 16.08
CA GLY A 703 44.39 34.64 16.61
C GLY A 703 43.42 33.49 16.88
N GLY A 704 42.21 33.83 17.32
CA GLY A 704 41.14 32.86 17.58
C GLY A 704 41.34 32.08 18.89
N LEU A 705 40.63 30.97 19.00
CA LEU A 705 40.68 30.05 20.14
C LEU A 705 41.41 28.77 19.73
N TRP A 706 42.20 28.18 20.61
CA TRP A 706 42.68 26.82 20.47
C TRP A 706 42.85 26.18 21.84
N GLY A 707 42.80 24.85 21.93
CA GLY A 707 42.96 24.13 23.18
C GLY A 707 43.65 22.79 22.98
N ALA A 708 44.24 22.28 24.06
CA ALA A 708 44.49 20.86 24.18
C ALA A 708 43.16 20.14 24.47
N GLY A 709 43.10 18.84 24.18
CA GLY A 709 41.86 18.09 24.22
C GLY A 709 40.87 18.47 23.10
N LEU A 710 39.64 17.94 23.21
CA LEU A 710 38.52 18.35 22.36
C LEU A 710 37.71 19.44 23.09
N GLU A 711 36.87 20.18 22.37
CA GLU A 711 36.05 21.28 22.93
C GLU A 711 35.26 20.87 24.20
N ASN A 712 35.65 21.43 25.37
CA ASN A 712 35.19 21.09 26.73
C ASN A 712 35.50 19.64 27.18
N ALA A 713 36.66 19.11 26.82
CA ALA A 713 37.09 17.76 27.18
C ALA A 713 38.61 17.69 27.38
N ILE A 714 39.00 17.45 28.63
CA ILE A 714 40.40 17.28 29.05
C ILE A 714 41.11 16.23 28.19
N GLY A 715 42.25 16.62 27.62
CA GLY A 715 43.07 15.76 26.76
C GLY A 715 44.50 16.26 26.57
N SER A 716 45.16 15.80 25.51
CA SER A 716 46.58 16.08 25.28
C SER A 716 46.91 16.50 23.85
N ALA A 717 47.40 17.72 23.67
CA ALA A 717 47.88 18.20 22.36
C ALA A 717 49.34 17.79 22.14
N SER A 718 49.63 17.15 21.02
CA SER A 718 51.00 17.01 20.50
C SER A 718 51.20 17.94 19.30
N LEU A 719 52.14 18.88 19.43
CA LEU A 719 52.52 19.84 18.39
C LEU A 719 53.94 19.54 17.92
N THR A 720 54.09 19.09 16.67
CA THR A 720 55.39 18.81 16.06
C THR A 720 55.72 19.85 14.99
N GLY A 721 56.81 20.58 15.19
CA GLY A 721 57.33 21.55 14.22
C GLY A 721 58.59 22.23 14.75
N ALA A 722 59.32 22.95 13.91
CA ALA A 722 60.57 23.60 14.32
C ALA A 722 60.33 24.80 15.25
N GLU A 723 59.31 25.61 14.94
CA GLU A 723 58.84 26.71 15.77
C GLU A 723 57.31 26.61 15.95
N VAL A 724 56.83 26.80 17.19
CA VAL A 724 55.41 27.01 17.51
C VAL A 724 55.23 28.41 18.09
N ARG A 725 54.45 29.26 17.43
CA ARG A 725 54.30 30.68 17.76
C ARG A 725 52.87 30.99 18.19
N PHE A 726 52.72 31.50 19.40
CA PHE A 726 51.44 31.97 19.94
C PHE A 726 51.33 33.49 19.74
N GLY A 727 50.45 33.89 18.82
CA GLY A 727 50.19 35.29 18.47
C GLY A 727 49.18 35.92 19.41
N SER A 728 48.16 36.61 18.90
CA SER A 728 47.08 37.19 19.72
C SER A 728 45.92 36.21 19.99
N GLY A 729 46.15 34.90 19.85
CA GLY A 729 45.17 33.86 20.16
C GLY A 729 44.98 33.62 21.67
N ARG A 730 43.93 32.86 22.00
CA ARG A 730 43.70 32.28 23.33
C ARG A 730 43.97 30.78 23.28
N LEU A 731 44.84 30.30 24.17
CA LEU A 731 44.93 28.89 24.58
C LEU A 731 43.90 28.64 25.68
N ASP A 732 43.00 27.68 25.49
CA ASP A 732 42.17 27.07 26.53
C ASP A 732 42.86 25.85 27.15
N VAL A 733 42.75 25.76 28.48
CA VAL A 733 43.20 24.61 29.29
C VAL A 733 42.09 24.33 30.31
N ASP A 734 41.40 23.20 30.12
CA ASP A 734 40.46 22.62 31.07
C ASP A 734 41.21 21.97 32.24
N ILE A 735 40.75 22.21 33.47
CA ILE A 735 41.35 21.74 34.72
C ILE A 735 40.27 21.19 35.64
N ALA A 736 40.23 19.86 35.83
CA ALA A 736 39.36 19.22 36.82
C ALA A 736 40.03 19.01 38.18
N GLY A 737 41.37 18.98 38.22
CA GLY A 737 42.16 18.86 39.45
C GLY A 737 43.60 18.45 39.16
N ALA A 738 44.44 18.35 40.19
CA ALA A 738 45.89 18.17 40.05
C ALA A 738 46.35 16.90 39.29
N GLY A 739 45.46 15.95 38.99
CA GLY A 739 45.73 14.76 38.17
C GLY A 739 44.90 14.65 36.88
N SER A 740 44.11 15.67 36.53
CA SER A 740 43.26 15.69 35.33
C SER A 740 43.10 17.14 34.86
N TYR A 741 43.87 17.48 33.82
CA TYR A 741 43.92 18.79 33.19
C TYR A 741 44.57 18.67 31.81
N ASP A 742 44.36 19.66 30.96
CA ASP A 742 44.93 19.71 29.61
C ASP A 742 46.45 19.86 29.58
N VAL A 743 47.10 19.12 28.69
CA VAL A 743 48.57 19.17 28.50
C VAL A 743 48.93 19.43 27.05
N VAL A 744 49.75 20.46 26.81
CA VAL A 744 50.36 20.75 25.52
C VAL A 744 51.82 20.25 25.51
N SER A 745 52.16 19.38 24.56
CA SER A 745 53.53 18.91 24.31
C SER A 745 54.03 19.42 22.96
N ILE A 746 55.15 20.14 22.96
CA ILE A 746 55.75 20.75 21.77
C ILE A 746 57.14 20.16 21.54
N SER A 747 57.43 19.66 20.35
CA SER A 747 58.75 19.08 20.04
C SER A 747 59.82 20.14 19.72
N GLY A 748 59.41 21.27 19.14
CA GLY A 748 60.29 22.38 18.76
C GLY A 748 60.41 23.47 19.82
N HIS A 749 60.91 24.62 19.38
CA HIS A 749 60.95 25.85 20.18
C HIS A 749 59.58 26.52 20.19
N ALA A 750 59.13 27.06 21.33
CA ALA A 750 57.87 27.77 21.41
C ALA A 750 58.03 29.25 21.80
N VAL A 751 57.40 30.13 21.01
CA VAL A 751 57.36 31.57 21.23
C VAL A 751 55.99 31.94 21.79
N LEU A 752 55.96 32.24 23.09
CA LEU A 752 54.75 32.50 23.86
C LEU A 752 54.27 33.95 23.73
N GLY A 753 52.96 34.09 23.57
CA GLY A 753 52.26 35.35 23.40
C GLY A 753 50.74 35.12 23.43
N GLY A 754 49.97 36.20 23.47
CA GLY A 754 48.51 36.12 23.53
C GLY A 754 48.02 35.82 24.94
N THR A 755 47.00 34.96 25.05
CA THR A 755 46.34 34.66 26.33
C THR A 755 46.30 33.15 26.60
N LEU A 756 46.54 32.76 27.85
CA LEU A 756 46.20 31.44 28.38
C LEU A 756 45.00 31.60 29.31
N PHE A 757 43.92 30.86 29.05
CA PHE A 757 42.75 30.77 29.90
C PHE A 757 42.72 29.41 30.61
N ALA A 758 42.75 29.46 31.94
CA ALA A 758 42.65 28.28 32.79
C ALA A 758 41.21 28.12 33.29
N GLU A 759 40.49 27.15 32.74
CA GLU A 759 39.10 26.83 33.08
C GLU A 759 39.05 25.73 34.14
N PHE A 760 38.66 26.07 35.37
CA PHE A 760 38.51 25.10 36.45
C PHE A 760 37.07 24.58 36.50
N SER A 761 36.87 23.26 36.40
CA SER A 761 35.53 22.66 36.50
C SER A 761 34.98 22.68 37.93
N ASP A 762 35.87 22.68 38.93
CA ASP A 762 35.54 22.85 40.35
C ASP A 762 36.61 23.72 41.04
N ALA A 763 36.22 24.89 41.53
CA ALA A 763 37.08 25.79 42.27
C ALA A 763 37.59 25.19 43.60
N ALA A 764 36.92 24.17 44.16
CA ALA A 764 37.39 23.47 45.36
C ALA A 764 38.61 22.57 45.09
N LEU A 765 38.84 22.18 43.83
CA LEU A 765 39.97 21.33 43.38
C LEU A 765 41.05 22.13 42.64
N ALA A 766 40.96 23.47 42.69
CA ALA A 766 41.81 24.38 41.94
C ALA A 766 43.17 24.66 42.57
N GLU A 767 43.40 24.38 43.86
CA GLU A 767 44.72 24.57 44.48
C GLU A 767 45.71 23.50 44.00
N GLY A 768 46.85 23.93 43.44
CA GLY A 768 47.83 23.00 42.89
C GLY A 768 48.88 23.65 42.00
N GLN A 769 49.67 22.81 41.34
CA GLN A 769 50.61 23.17 40.28
C GLN A 769 50.34 22.28 39.07
N TYR A 770 50.09 22.89 37.90
CA TYR A 770 49.59 22.25 36.69
C TYR A 770 50.57 22.49 35.55
N ARG A 771 51.20 21.45 35.00
CA ARG A 771 52.15 21.56 33.89
C ARG A 771 51.42 21.58 32.55
N VAL A 772 50.88 22.74 32.21
CA VAL A 772 49.98 22.91 31.06
C VAL A 772 50.70 22.92 29.71
N LEU A 773 51.99 23.25 29.69
CA LEU A 773 52.78 23.26 28.45
C LEU A 773 54.22 22.79 28.69
N THR A 774 54.74 21.99 27.75
CA THR A 774 56.17 21.62 27.64
C THR A 774 56.65 21.82 26.21
N ALA A 775 57.88 22.30 26.02
CA ALA A 775 58.50 22.53 24.73
C ALA A 775 59.98 22.10 24.73
N THR A 776 60.30 20.98 24.11
CA THR A 776 61.65 20.38 24.17
C THR A 776 62.72 21.18 23.42
N GLY A 777 62.33 22.09 22.51
CA GLY A 777 63.23 23.03 21.86
C GLY A 777 63.46 24.34 22.64
N GLY A 778 62.80 24.53 23.79
CA GLY A 778 62.90 25.72 24.63
C GLY A 778 61.70 26.69 24.51
N LEU A 779 61.65 27.67 25.41
CA LEU A 779 60.60 28.69 25.51
C LEU A 779 61.15 30.13 25.49
N ASP A 780 60.50 30.99 24.70
CA ASP A 780 60.65 32.44 24.72
C ASP A 780 59.29 33.12 25.01
N GLY A 781 59.28 34.28 25.69
CA GLY A 781 58.08 35.11 25.85
C GLY A 781 57.19 34.74 27.05
N SER A 782 55.91 35.16 27.01
CA SER A 782 54.93 34.89 28.07
C SER A 782 53.49 35.04 27.60
N PHE A 783 52.55 34.37 28.28
CA PHE A 783 51.10 34.57 28.12
C PHE A 783 50.56 35.63 29.08
N ALA A 784 49.54 36.37 28.65
CA ALA A 784 48.59 36.97 29.57
C ALA A 784 47.70 35.87 30.18
N ILE A 785 47.48 35.87 31.50
CA ILE A 785 46.71 34.84 32.18
C ILE A 785 45.28 35.32 32.45
N LEU A 786 44.31 34.48 32.13
CA LEU A 786 42.91 34.61 32.52
C LEU A 786 42.42 33.30 33.16
N THR A 787 41.37 33.36 33.96
CA THR A 787 40.75 32.20 34.60
C THR A 787 39.28 32.47 34.92
N ASN A 788 38.52 31.41 35.20
CA ASN A 788 37.16 31.48 35.75
C ASN A 788 37.12 31.52 37.30
N LEU A 789 38.27 31.40 37.99
CA LEU A 789 38.35 31.48 39.45
C LEU A 789 38.09 32.90 39.99
N ASP A 790 37.53 32.99 41.19
CA ASP A 790 37.43 34.25 41.94
C ASP A 790 38.81 34.69 42.44
N LEU A 791 39.35 35.76 41.84
CA LEU A 791 40.65 36.33 42.18
C LEU A 791 40.70 36.99 43.58
N ALA A 792 39.55 37.18 44.25
CA ALA A 792 39.52 37.55 45.66
C ALA A 792 39.83 36.35 46.60
N GLN A 793 39.70 35.12 46.08
CA GLN A 793 39.93 33.87 46.81
C GLN A 793 41.15 33.10 46.33
N TYR A 794 41.55 33.23 45.07
CA TYR A 794 42.64 32.46 44.47
C TYR A 794 43.64 33.36 43.72
N GLN A 795 44.93 33.14 43.96
CA GLN A 795 46.01 33.67 43.15
C GLN A 795 46.42 32.61 42.13
N VAL A 796 46.50 33.00 40.85
CA VAL A 796 46.94 32.14 39.73
C VAL A 796 48.17 32.76 39.09
N ASP A 797 49.33 32.14 39.31
CA ASP A 797 50.61 32.57 38.76
C ASP A 797 51.07 31.62 37.65
N ALA A 798 51.60 32.16 36.54
CA ALA A 798 52.29 31.35 35.53
C ALA A 798 53.80 31.36 35.78
N ILE A 799 54.37 30.19 35.99
CA ILE A 799 55.79 29.96 36.23
C ILE A 799 56.42 29.43 34.94
N TYR A 800 57.35 30.21 34.39
CA TYR A 800 58.04 29.89 33.13
C TYR A 800 59.40 29.25 33.43
N GLY A 801 59.53 27.97 33.09
CA GLY A 801 60.81 27.27 33.01
C GLY A 801 61.49 27.49 31.66
N GLY A 802 62.68 26.91 31.45
CA GLY A 802 63.36 26.97 30.15
C GLY A 802 62.65 26.17 29.04
N ASP A 803 61.82 25.20 29.43
CA ASP A 803 61.17 24.21 28.56
C ASP A 803 59.71 23.90 28.98
N HIS A 804 59.13 24.61 29.95
CA HIS A 804 57.76 24.37 30.43
C HIS A 804 57.06 25.61 30.99
N VAL A 805 55.73 25.58 30.99
CA VAL A 805 54.86 26.52 31.72
C VAL A 805 54.05 25.76 32.75
N ASP A 806 54.25 26.10 34.02
CA ASP A 806 53.46 25.59 35.13
C ASP A 806 52.51 26.68 35.64
N LEU A 807 51.21 26.41 35.71
CA LEU A 807 50.27 27.26 36.44
C LEU A 807 50.32 26.86 37.92
N ARG A 808 50.55 27.82 38.80
CA ARG A 808 50.43 27.63 40.25
C ARG A 808 49.21 28.37 40.77
N VAL A 809 48.34 27.65 41.46
CA VAL A 809 47.15 28.21 42.08
C VAL A 809 47.24 28.05 43.59
N THR A 810 47.01 29.13 44.33
CA THR A 810 46.98 29.12 45.79
C THR A 810 45.79 29.92 46.30
N ARG A 811 45.13 29.46 47.36
CA ARG A 811 44.08 30.24 48.01
C ARG A 811 44.71 31.45 48.71
N VAL A 812 44.21 32.64 48.37
CA VAL A 812 44.54 33.88 49.07
C VAL A 812 44.07 33.75 50.51
N ALA A 813 45.00 33.85 51.47
CA ALA A 813 44.64 33.78 52.87
C ALA A 813 43.68 34.92 53.23
N SER A 814 42.44 34.60 53.59
CA SER A 814 41.51 35.57 54.14
C SER A 814 42.15 36.22 55.37
N ALA A 815 42.00 37.54 55.53
CA ALA A 815 42.53 38.31 56.66
C ALA A 815 41.77 38.05 58.00
N ALA A 816 41.55 36.78 58.33
CA ALA A 816 40.98 36.30 59.58
C ALA A 816 42.07 36.24 60.66
N GLY A 817 42.55 37.40 61.10
CA GLY A 817 43.67 37.49 62.04
C GLY A 817 43.82 38.79 62.83
N LEU A 818 42.89 39.74 62.71
CA LEU A 818 42.91 40.99 63.48
C LEU A 818 41.68 41.08 64.39
N SER A 819 41.77 40.38 65.52
CA SER A 819 40.94 40.65 66.70
C SER A 819 41.37 41.98 67.32
N VAL A 820 40.78 43.08 66.87
CA VAL A 820 40.96 44.37 67.53
C VAL A 820 40.05 44.40 68.75
N GLY A 821 40.65 44.43 69.94
CA GLY A 821 39.95 44.61 71.20
C GLY A 821 39.28 45.99 71.29
N ALA A 822 38.35 46.13 72.24
CA ALA A 822 37.69 47.41 72.52
C ALA A 822 38.69 48.53 72.91
N ASP A 823 38.22 49.77 72.78
CA ASP A 823 38.90 51.03 73.12
C ASP A 823 40.10 51.46 72.27
N VAL A 824 39.82 51.98 71.06
CA VAL A 824 40.12 53.39 70.74
C VAL A 824 38.96 53.99 69.93
N MET A 825 38.34 55.03 70.47
CA MET A 825 37.30 55.83 69.79
C MET A 825 37.89 56.97 68.94
N ALA A 826 37.11 57.37 67.93
CA ALA A 826 37.12 58.67 67.26
C ALA A 826 38.36 59.10 66.44
N MET A 827 38.29 58.85 65.13
CA MET A 827 38.31 59.96 64.15
C MET A 827 37.46 59.58 62.93
N GLY A 828 36.46 60.40 62.60
CA GLY A 828 35.50 60.12 61.53
C GLY A 828 35.86 60.79 60.21
N LEU A 829 35.63 60.08 59.10
CA LEU A 829 35.54 60.62 57.73
C LEU A 829 34.37 59.92 56.99
N PRO A 830 33.80 60.54 55.94
CA PRO A 830 32.36 60.45 55.69
C PRO A 830 31.92 59.24 54.86
N ALA A 831 30.70 58.77 55.12
CA ALA A 831 30.02 57.78 54.29
C ALA A 831 29.63 58.38 52.92
N ALA A 832 29.97 57.67 51.84
CA ALA A 832 29.39 57.93 50.53
C ALA A 832 27.90 57.52 50.52
N PRO A 833 27.01 58.28 49.85
CA PRO A 833 25.58 57.99 49.88
C PRO A 833 25.25 56.70 49.12
N VAL A 834 24.59 55.77 49.83
CA VAL A 834 23.92 54.61 49.20
C VAL A 834 22.72 55.15 48.41
N PRO A 835 22.56 54.84 47.11
CA PRO A 835 21.39 55.25 46.35
C PRO A 835 20.11 54.60 46.91
N GLU A 836 19.08 55.40 47.16
CA GLU A 836 17.81 54.90 47.69
C GLU A 836 17.10 53.96 46.68
N PRO A 837 16.24 53.03 47.15
CA PRO A 837 15.66 51.96 46.34
C PRO A 837 14.95 52.40 45.05
N GLU A 838 14.43 53.63 45.01
CA GLU A 838 13.78 54.22 43.84
C GLU A 838 14.70 54.32 42.61
N THR A 839 16.01 54.42 42.84
CA THR A 839 17.05 54.42 41.78
C THR A 839 17.08 53.10 40.99
N TYR A 840 16.86 51.97 41.67
CA TYR A 840 16.78 50.65 41.03
C TYR A 840 15.47 50.47 40.25
N ALA A 841 14.36 51.04 40.74
CA ALA A 841 13.08 51.01 40.04
C ALA A 841 13.13 51.77 38.70
N LEU A 842 13.78 52.94 38.66
CA LEU A 842 13.99 53.72 37.43
C LEU A 842 14.90 53.01 36.41
N MET A 843 15.97 52.34 36.86
CA MET A 843 16.82 51.55 35.96
C MET A 843 16.09 50.32 35.39
N ALA A 844 15.26 49.63 36.19
CA ALA A 844 14.43 48.52 35.72
C ALA A 844 13.39 48.98 34.69
N ALA A 845 12.74 50.13 34.91
CA ALA A 845 11.80 50.73 33.96
C ALA A 845 12.47 51.12 32.62
N GLY A 846 13.70 51.65 32.68
CA GLY A 846 14.50 51.96 31.48
C GLY A 846 14.82 50.72 30.63
N LEU A 847 15.22 49.61 31.28
CA LEU A 847 15.48 48.33 30.62
C LEU A 847 14.21 47.73 29.98
N ALA A 848 13.06 47.81 30.65
CA ALA A 848 11.78 47.34 30.11
C ALA A 848 11.37 48.12 28.84
N LEU A 849 11.52 49.45 28.83
CA LEU A 849 11.26 50.30 27.66
C LEU A 849 12.19 49.97 26.48
N LEU A 850 13.46 49.65 26.74
CA LEU A 850 14.44 49.30 25.72
C LEU A 850 14.14 47.93 25.07
N VAL A 851 13.68 46.94 25.87
CA VAL A 851 13.22 45.63 25.37
C VAL A 851 11.93 45.76 24.55
N TRP A 852 10.99 46.62 24.96
CA TRP A 852 9.76 46.87 24.21
C TRP A 852 10.05 47.52 22.84
N ARG A 853 10.91 48.55 22.81
CA ARG A 853 11.31 49.24 21.56
C ARG A 853 12.05 48.30 20.58
N LYS A 854 12.79 47.31 21.08
CA LYS A 854 13.50 46.31 20.25
C LYS A 854 12.59 45.18 19.72
N ARG A 855 11.41 44.95 20.32
CA ARG A 855 10.39 44.02 19.80
C ARG A 855 9.44 44.63 18.77
N GLY A 856 9.26 45.96 18.75
CA GLY A 856 8.45 46.66 17.74
C GLY A 856 9.05 46.66 16.32
N LEU A 857 10.36 46.52 16.18
CA LEU A 857 11.09 46.63 14.89
C LEU A 857 11.30 45.29 14.16
N ARG A 858 10.49 44.26 14.45
CA ARG A 858 10.50 42.96 13.73
C ARG A 858 9.11 42.52 13.22
N ARG A 859 8.20 43.48 13.01
CA ARG A 859 6.99 43.33 12.19
C ARG A 859 6.84 44.55 11.29
N GLY A 860 7.49 44.46 10.14
CA GLY A 860 7.49 45.38 9.00
C GLY A 860 8.12 44.63 7.85
#